data_AF-A0A0C9QP94-F1
#
_entry.id   AF-A0A0C9QP94-F1
#
_cell.length_a   1.000
_cell.length_b   1.000
_cell.length_c   1.000
_cell.angle_alpha   90.00
_cell.angle_beta   90.00
_cell.angle_gamma   90.00
#
_symmetry.space_group_name_H-M   'P 1'
#
loop_
_entity.id
_entity.type
_entity.pdbx_description
1 polymer ?
#
loop_
_entity_poly.entity_id
_entity_poly.type
_entity_poly.pdbx_seq_one_letter_code
_entity_poly.pdbx_strand_id
1 'polypeptide(L)'
;MSELPFVLSANLHGGALVANYPWDDGPAQEEPRESMSPDDAVFRALALSYSMAHPRMHLGKPCPSPSGFPSVLDKPFPDGITNGAAWYPVTGGMQDYNYVHGNAFELTLELGCTKFPRAEELPRYWLENREALMTYVEMARKGVHGVVRSSIGGPISKAKITIEGINHVIYTAKDGDYWRLLTPGSYNITASAYGYESYTQEVVIRSERESRQGEVIVDFTLMKDDDQHWSSAYDFAILKNLKKGYLSNGDLNTAMGTLESQRADSIVEFEAGESLNSMAVHSLKITRNLGAPEERKIHVALVGGLFASQPVGREIFLRLANHLVKGDLIGDPPIVKLLDNAVFHIIPGLDKKFDQVTDNCNPQVANETAGLLLAGEDKDPVTSAFRRMLASEEYDAVITVIGGSIGVSYTEDYLNVYKTLAENYDAAMHKKSCDADNNSSAVGDYIMKNYKIPVLALSLSCCKYAAPESLPVIWRDNLAPLKELLFGLTTGIRAEIQNDKGEPLRNTKVHIGTETYSVTKNMAYFIRVLIPGKYSLVFSCDNYITKTVNVEIKSHEITDIKVHLERLNATGSIEPISKGSLDNFHEENESNRSLDELNKKYPKITELKTVGTTTKGTRVLAIQLAARNSKRQVISRPTIVYSAGVGRGAPTTSQLLIYFADYLVRNYQKDKSVTDFLENFNILVAPDLFPDNDGALTCSASSSSLKFPIDSPMTPDAKMIADWFQKTKAVVAINLNSGSRHVEIPYGFNSNNPGHFSTNDDEIFSYLASTYTENHPSMILPNQKCQDDVNIGKYGVTHSGEALPGGRSDSLIDYAYLNTSTLMLDVYVTCCNTDHVMDVWEANKNSLLAIMGAVDKGVTGYVLNEGSEPIGALLSYDDSVHRVRNIQTGAFWVLLPAGNHVIKAEADGYISDTKILITPDIKRFSNLVFKLKRDENIFGMPRLVFVIMSGVVSVGIILLGICCFMRCKGISPEEKNSRRAYAFSLLKDGNSFFDDDEKEVEVFKRPLNRSIVVGEELNNTRPYFDEDDESEGEGSDLEFVRPDTEWLEKVPIIQN
;
A
#
# COMPACT_ATOMS: atom_id res chain seq x y z
N MET A 1 33.11 26.12 -23.50
CA MET A 1 32.80 26.01 -22.06
C MET A 1 33.72 25.03 -21.32
N SER A 2 34.96 24.80 -21.78
CA SER A 2 35.87 23.79 -21.19
C SER A 2 36.78 24.33 -20.07
N GLU A 3 37.01 25.65 -20.02
CA GLU A 3 37.86 26.30 -18.99
C GLU A 3 37.06 26.82 -17.80
N LEU A 4 35.76 27.09 -17.98
CA LEU A 4 34.83 27.56 -16.96
C LEU A 4 33.54 26.71 -17.03
N PRO A 5 33.13 26.06 -15.93
CA PRO A 5 31.92 25.23 -15.88
C PRO A 5 30.68 26.13 -15.79
N PHE A 6 30.02 26.38 -16.92
CA PHE A 6 28.72 27.04 -16.93
C PHE A 6 27.62 26.02 -16.61
N VAL A 7 26.69 26.40 -15.73
CA VAL A 7 25.52 25.60 -15.36
C VAL A 7 24.33 25.90 -16.28
N LEU A 8 24.20 27.17 -16.67
CA LEU A 8 23.09 27.71 -17.45
C LEU A 8 23.61 28.72 -18.48
N SER A 9 23.01 28.76 -19.67
CA SER A 9 23.38 29.62 -20.81
C SER A 9 22.13 30.06 -21.58
N ALA A 10 22.18 31.19 -22.28
CA ALA A 10 21.08 31.65 -23.13
C ALA A 10 21.58 32.29 -24.42
N ASN A 11 20.98 31.89 -25.54
CA ASN A 11 21.27 32.39 -26.88
C ASN A 11 20.13 33.29 -27.35
N LEU A 12 20.38 34.58 -27.59
CA LEU A 12 19.33 35.58 -27.81
C LEU A 12 19.12 35.88 -29.29
N HIS A 13 17.89 35.67 -29.78
CA HIS A 13 17.49 35.84 -31.19
C HIS A 13 16.28 36.75 -31.36
N GLY A 14 15.89 36.99 -32.61
CA GLY A 14 14.71 37.76 -32.98
C GLY A 14 14.16 37.36 -34.35
N GLY A 15 12.84 37.48 -34.49
CA GLY A 15 12.06 36.96 -35.62
C GLY A 15 10.80 36.22 -35.15
N ALA A 16 10.85 35.56 -34.00
CA ALA A 16 9.70 34.96 -33.32
C ALA A 16 9.51 35.53 -31.90
N LEU A 17 8.57 35.00 -31.12
CA LEU A 17 8.42 35.28 -29.69
C LEU A 17 8.16 33.97 -28.94
N VAL A 18 9.22 33.25 -28.59
CA VAL A 18 9.17 31.89 -28.02
C VAL A 18 10.46 31.56 -27.25
N ALA A 19 10.37 30.73 -26.22
CA ALA A 19 11.52 30.07 -25.61
C ALA A 19 11.72 28.68 -26.22
N ASN A 20 12.77 28.52 -27.03
CA ASN A 20 13.15 27.28 -27.70
C ASN A 20 14.03 26.43 -26.78
N TYR A 21 13.62 25.18 -26.52
CA TYR A 21 14.34 24.24 -25.67
C TYR A 21 14.77 22.96 -26.43
N PRO A 22 15.83 22.27 -25.98
CA PRO A 22 16.43 21.14 -26.69
C PRO A 22 15.54 19.88 -26.74
N TRP A 23 15.75 18.94 -27.68
CA TRP A 23 16.76 18.96 -28.75
C TRP A 23 16.39 19.87 -29.92
N ASP A 24 17.40 20.52 -30.50
CA ASP A 24 17.33 21.08 -31.84
C ASP A 24 17.49 19.98 -32.91
N ASP A 25 18.27 18.93 -32.65
CA ASP A 25 18.48 17.82 -33.59
C ASP A 25 17.30 16.83 -33.66
N GLY A 26 17.01 16.39 -34.89
CA GLY A 26 15.87 15.53 -35.21
C GLY A 26 16.06 14.80 -36.55
N PRO A 27 15.31 13.72 -36.80
CA PRO A 27 15.49 12.86 -37.97
C PRO A 27 15.25 13.64 -39.28
N ALA A 28 16.34 13.92 -40.01
CA ALA A 28 16.40 14.81 -41.18
C ALA A 28 15.63 14.35 -42.45
N GLN A 29 14.67 13.44 -42.31
CA GLN A 29 13.79 12.92 -43.38
C GLN A 29 12.31 12.81 -42.94
N GLU A 30 11.97 13.27 -41.73
CA GLU A 30 10.61 13.26 -41.18
C GLU A 30 10.05 14.69 -41.01
N GLU A 31 8.74 14.82 -40.83
CA GLU A 31 8.10 16.10 -40.46
C GLU A 31 8.57 16.56 -39.06
N PRO A 32 8.67 17.89 -38.80
CA PRO A 32 9.08 18.43 -37.51
C PRO A 32 8.24 17.88 -36.35
N ARG A 33 8.90 17.27 -35.36
CA ARG A 33 8.29 16.63 -34.19
C ARG A 33 9.17 16.77 -32.95
N GLU A 34 8.58 16.65 -31.76
CA GLU A 34 9.33 16.76 -30.52
C GLU A 34 10.45 15.70 -30.43
N SER A 35 11.67 16.17 -30.12
CA SER A 35 12.86 15.38 -29.88
C SER A 35 13.24 15.55 -28.41
N MET A 36 12.81 14.57 -27.59
CA MET A 36 12.90 14.64 -26.12
C MET A 36 14.33 14.42 -25.62
N SER A 37 14.71 15.23 -24.65
CA SER A 37 16.01 15.16 -23.98
C SER A 37 15.99 14.27 -22.73
N PRO A 38 17.14 13.78 -22.22
CA PRO A 38 17.18 13.07 -20.93
C PRO A 38 16.71 13.95 -19.75
N ASP A 39 16.90 15.27 -19.86
CA ASP A 39 16.46 16.28 -18.88
C ASP A 39 15.26 17.11 -19.38
N ASP A 40 14.35 16.52 -20.18
CA ASP A 40 13.23 17.24 -20.83
C ASP A 40 12.36 18.02 -19.84
N ALA A 41 12.10 17.44 -18.66
CA ALA A 41 11.36 18.10 -17.58
C ALA A 41 12.07 19.35 -17.05
N VAL A 42 13.41 19.35 -16.98
CA VAL A 42 14.22 20.51 -16.57
C VAL A 42 14.20 21.56 -17.67
N PHE A 43 14.36 21.17 -18.94
CA PHE A 43 14.35 22.09 -20.08
C PHE A 43 12.98 22.75 -20.30
N ARG A 44 11.87 22.01 -20.18
CA ARG A 44 10.52 22.60 -20.18
C ARG A 44 10.32 23.53 -18.99
N ALA A 45 10.75 23.17 -17.78
CA ALA A 45 10.65 24.04 -16.61
C ALA A 45 11.44 25.35 -16.79
N LEU A 46 12.66 25.28 -17.33
CA LEU A 46 13.49 26.43 -17.67
C LEU A 46 12.79 27.36 -18.69
N ALA A 47 12.21 26.80 -19.76
CA ALA A 47 11.53 27.56 -20.79
C ALA A 47 10.22 28.19 -20.31
N LEU A 48 9.43 27.46 -19.51
CA LEU A 48 8.21 27.97 -18.87
C LEU A 48 8.52 29.11 -17.90
N SER A 49 9.55 28.99 -17.06
CA SER A 49 9.98 30.06 -16.15
C SER A 49 10.31 31.36 -16.88
N TYR A 50 10.95 31.29 -18.06
CA TYR A 50 11.18 32.46 -18.90
C TYR A 50 9.89 33.01 -19.51
N SER A 51 9.12 32.14 -20.17
CA SER A 51 7.93 32.52 -20.95
C SER A 51 6.81 33.12 -20.08
N MET A 52 6.58 32.56 -18.89
CA MET A 52 5.57 33.01 -17.93
C MET A 52 5.97 34.35 -17.28
N ALA A 53 7.26 34.58 -17.05
CA ALA A 53 7.78 35.87 -16.57
C ALA A 53 7.78 36.96 -17.65
N HIS A 54 7.85 36.58 -18.94
CA HIS A 54 7.79 37.54 -20.05
C HIS A 54 6.34 38.02 -20.30
N PRO A 55 6.04 39.34 -20.31
CA PRO A 55 4.66 39.88 -20.32
C PRO A 55 3.77 39.48 -21.50
N ARG A 56 4.32 38.88 -22.57
CA ARG A 56 3.59 38.53 -23.79
C ARG A 56 3.94 37.16 -24.40
N MET A 57 4.90 36.40 -23.84
CA MET A 57 5.40 35.17 -24.49
C MET A 57 4.46 34.00 -24.21
N HIS A 58 4.12 33.77 -22.93
CA HIS A 58 3.13 32.77 -22.48
C HIS A 58 1.76 32.84 -23.17
N LEU A 59 1.41 33.98 -23.78
CA LEU A 59 0.19 34.14 -24.56
C LEU A 59 0.17 33.33 -25.88
N GLY A 60 1.33 32.82 -26.31
CA GLY A 60 1.49 31.90 -27.44
C GLY A 60 1.10 32.43 -28.81
N LYS A 61 0.95 33.76 -28.96
CA LYS A 61 0.40 34.38 -30.16
C LYS A 61 1.42 34.36 -31.31
N PRO A 62 1.05 33.88 -32.51
CA PRO A 62 1.95 33.86 -33.67
C PRO A 62 2.37 35.27 -34.08
N CYS A 63 3.53 35.35 -34.74
CA CYS A 63 4.07 36.60 -35.26
C CYS A 63 3.47 36.92 -36.64
N PRO A 64 3.27 38.20 -37.01
CA PRO A 64 2.66 38.55 -38.29
C PRO A 64 3.51 38.07 -39.49
N SER A 65 2.97 37.19 -40.34
CA SER A 65 3.63 36.77 -41.57
C SER A 65 3.94 37.97 -42.49
N PRO A 66 5.18 38.16 -42.94
CA PRO A 66 5.60 39.34 -43.68
C PRO A 66 5.12 39.37 -45.14
N SER A 67 4.46 38.31 -45.63
CA SER A 67 4.05 38.16 -47.03
C SER A 67 2.63 37.62 -47.25
N GLY A 68 1.92 37.25 -46.19
CA GLY A 68 0.56 36.68 -46.28
C GLY A 68 0.49 35.24 -46.80
N PHE A 69 1.65 34.57 -46.98
CA PHE A 69 1.73 33.14 -47.22
C PHE A 69 1.94 32.40 -45.88
N PRO A 70 1.48 31.13 -45.75
CA PRO A 70 1.73 30.33 -44.56
C PRO A 70 3.23 30.14 -44.31
N SER A 71 3.66 30.45 -43.09
CA SER A 71 5.04 30.39 -42.65
C SER A 71 5.16 29.65 -41.31
N VAL A 72 6.40 29.32 -40.93
CA VAL A 72 6.72 28.69 -39.64
C VAL A 72 6.49 29.66 -38.45
N LEU A 73 6.15 30.93 -38.71
CA LEU A 73 5.78 31.95 -37.71
C LEU A 73 4.27 32.08 -37.47
N ASP A 74 3.43 31.50 -38.35
CA ASP A 74 1.96 31.54 -38.23
C ASP A 74 1.41 30.45 -37.29
N LYS A 75 2.25 29.49 -36.87
CA LYS A 75 1.91 28.51 -35.82
C LYS A 75 1.91 29.22 -34.44
N PRO A 76 0.89 29.01 -33.59
CA PRO A 76 0.95 29.44 -32.19
C PRO A 76 1.95 28.57 -31.41
N PHE A 77 2.50 29.13 -30.33
CA PHE A 77 3.39 28.43 -29.38
C PHE A 77 2.68 28.29 -28.03
N PRO A 78 2.04 27.14 -27.71
CA PRO A 78 1.40 26.94 -26.41
C PRO A 78 2.35 27.27 -25.25
N ASP A 79 1.84 28.02 -24.27
CA ASP A 79 2.61 28.53 -23.13
C ASP A 79 3.89 29.31 -23.50
N GLY A 80 4.03 29.76 -24.75
CA GLY A 80 5.17 30.51 -25.27
C GLY A 80 6.48 29.73 -25.36
N ILE A 81 6.43 28.39 -25.37
CA ILE A 81 7.60 27.51 -25.48
C ILE A 81 7.55 26.65 -26.74
N THR A 82 8.70 26.13 -27.18
CA THR A 82 8.76 25.10 -28.24
C THR A 82 10.01 24.24 -28.13
N ASN A 83 9.92 22.99 -28.56
CA ASN A 83 11.07 22.10 -28.74
C ASN A 83 11.69 22.36 -30.13
N GLY A 84 13.03 22.45 -30.22
CA GLY A 84 13.72 22.83 -31.46
C GLY A 84 13.33 21.98 -32.67
N ALA A 85 13.46 20.65 -32.55
CA ALA A 85 13.10 19.71 -33.61
C ALA A 85 11.59 19.74 -34.00
N ALA A 86 10.70 20.17 -33.10
CA ALA A 86 9.28 20.36 -33.39
C ALA A 86 8.98 21.67 -34.14
N TRP A 87 9.84 22.68 -34.00
CA TRP A 87 9.70 23.96 -34.68
C TRP A 87 10.38 23.92 -36.07
N TYR A 88 11.67 23.63 -36.10
CA TYR A 88 12.44 23.22 -37.27
C TYR A 88 13.77 22.57 -36.81
N PRO A 89 14.13 21.36 -37.26
CA PRO A 89 15.34 20.68 -36.76
C PRO A 89 16.64 21.34 -37.24
N VAL A 90 17.62 21.45 -36.33
CA VAL A 90 18.97 22.02 -36.57
C VAL A 90 20.04 21.08 -36.02
N THR A 91 20.42 20.08 -36.81
CA THR A 91 21.53 19.17 -36.48
C THR A 91 22.81 19.92 -36.18
N GLY A 92 23.38 19.71 -34.98
CA GLY A 92 24.59 20.40 -34.53
C GLY A 92 24.34 21.81 -33.96
N GLY A 93 23.13 22.08 -33.47
CA GLY A 93 22.82 23.29 -32.70
C GLY A 93 23.77 23.51 -31.51
N MET A 94 24.07 24.78 -31.22
CA MET A 94 24.90 25.16 -30.06
C MET A 94 24.26 24.72 -28.74
N GLN A 95 22.92 24.70 -28.70
CA GLN A 95 22.10 24.31 -27.57
C GLN A 95 22.37 22.85 -27.16
N ASP A 96 22.22 21.93 -28.12
CA ASP A 96 22.49 20.51 -27.94
C ASP A 96 23.98 20.26 -27.63
N TYR A 97 24.89 20.96 -28.31
CA TYR A 97 26.34 20.82 -28.09
C TYR A 97 26.75 21.17 -26.65
N ASN A 98 26.22 22.27 -26.10
CA ASN A 98 26.57 22.75 -24.76
C ASN A 98 26.06 21.83 -23.64
N TYR A 99 24.94 21.12 -23.88
CA TYR A 99 24.45 20.07 -22.99
C TYR A 99 25.20 18.74 -23.15
N VAL A 100 25.47 18.28 -24.38
CA VAL A 100 26.07 16.96 -24.64
C VAL A 100 27.57 16.94 -24.33
N HIS A 101 28.28 18.05 -24.54
CA HIS A 101 29.73 18.14 -24.36
C HIS A 101 30.18 19.10 -23.24
N GLY A 102 29.24 19.79 -22.59
CA GLY A 102 29.45 20.58 -21.38
C GLY A 102 28.62 20.06 -20.20
N ASN A 103 28.59 20.83 -19.11
CA ASN A 103 27.63 20.67 -18.01
C ASN A 103 26.48 21.69 -18.12
N ALA A 104 26.28 22.32 -19.29
CA ALA A 104 25.57 23.59 -19.42
C ALA A 104 24.20 23.42 -20.08
N PHE A 105 23.15 23.81 -19.36
CA PHE A 105 21.79 23.88 -19.90
C PHE A 105 21.63 25.18 -20.70
N GLU A 106 21.27 25.09 -21.98
CA GLU A 106 21.06 26.28 -22.82
C GLU A 106 19.63 26.39 -23.35
N LEU A 107 19.10 27.61 -23.39
CA LEU A 107 17.89 27.97 -24.14
C LEU A 107 18.21 28.94 -25.27
N THR A 108 17.51 28.78 -26.40
CA THR A 108 17.44 29.80 -27.45
C THR A 108 16.18 30.64 -27.22
N LEU A 109 16.34 31.95 -27.05
CA LEU A 109 15.28 32.87 -26.63
C LEU A 109 14.99 33.87 -27.76
N GLU A 110 13.84 33.71 -28.40
CA GLU A 110 13.36 34.60 -29.46
C GLU A 110 12.60 35.77 -28.82
N LEU A 111 13.23 36.95 -28.83
CA LEU A 111 12.81 38.10 -28.00
C LEU A 111 11.70 38.96 -28.62
N GLY A 112 11.27 38.67 -29.85
CA GLY A 112 10.14 39.30 -30.52
C GLY A 112 10.17 39.28 -32.04
N CYS A 113 8.98 39.42 -32.63
CA CYS A 113 8.69 39.20 -34.06
C CYS A 113 9.52 40.02 -35.06
N THR A 114 10.18 41.11 -34.62
CA THR A 114 10.98 41.96 -35.52
C THR A 114 12.44 41.59 -35.38
N LYS A 115 12.98 40.82 -36.35
CA LYS A 115 14.38 40.35 -36.36
C LYS A 115 15.44 41.45 -36.25
N PHE A 116 15.12 42.66 -36.73
CA PHE A 116 15.95 43.85 -36.59
C PHE A 116 15.06 45.01 -36.08
N PRO A 117 14.82 45.10 -34.76
CA PRO A 117 13.99 46.15 -34.19
C PRO A 117 14.71 47.50 -34.28
N ARG A 118 13.96 48.60 -34.27
CA ARG A 118 14.58 49.93 -34.34
C ARG A 118 15.24 50.29 -33.00
N ALA A 119 16.26 51.16 -33.03
CA ALA A 119 16.93 51.64 -31.82
C ALA A 119 15.97 52.31 -30.81
N GLU A 120 14.90 52.95 -31.30
CA GLU A 120 13.82 53.54 -30.49
C GLU A 120 12.97 52.51 -29.74
N GLU A 121 12.96 51.23 -30.16
CA GLU A 121 12.21 50.15 -29.53
C GLU A 121 13.01 49.35 -28.51
N LEU A 122 14.34 49.38 -28.55
CA LEU A 122 15.20 48.60 -27.65
C LEU A 122 14.89 48.78 -26.16
N PRO A 123 14.51 49.98 -25.65
CA PRO A 123 14.07 50.13 -24.26
C PRO A 123 12.81 49.32 -23.92
N ARG A 124 11.89 49.13 -24.87
CA ARG A 124 10.70 48.29 -24.70
C ARG A 124 11.09 46.81 -24.67
N TYR A 125 11.93 46.35 -25.61
CA TYR A 125 12.44 44.97 -25.60
C TYR A 125 13.18 44.63 -24.30
N TRP A 126 14.00 45.55 -23.78
CA TRP A 126 14.64 45.37 -22.47
C TRP A 126 13.61 45.27 -21.33
N LEU A 127 12.64 46.19 -21.25
CA LEU A 127 11.63 46.17 -20.19
C LEU A 127 10.71 44.93 -20.23
N GLU A 128 10.42 44.39 -21.42
CA GLU A 128 9.65 43.14 -21.55
C GLU A 128 10.47 41.91 -21.14
N ASN A 129 11.78 41.87 -21.41
CA ASN A 129 12.62 40.69 -21.16
C ASN A 129 13.40 40.71 -19.83
N ARG A 130 13.48 41.86 -19.13
CA ARG A 130 14.29 42.02 -17.91
C ARG A 130 13.92 41.02 -16.81
N GLU A 131 12.65 40.94 -16.43
CA GLU A 131 12.22 40.03 -15.35
C GLU A 131 12.40 38.56 -15.75
N ALA A 132 12.08 38.21 -17.00
CA ALA A 132 12.26 36.86 -17.52
C ALA A 132 13.74 36.41 -17.51
N LEU A 133 14.67 37.31 -17.86
CA LEU A 133 16.12 37.06 -17.75
C LEU A 133 16.56 36.90 -16.29
N MET A 134 16.02 37.68 -15.35
CA MET A 134 16.32 37.53 -13.93
C MET A 134 15.80 36.20 -13.38
N THR A 135 14.53 35.85 -13.63
CA THR A 135 13.94 34.55 -13.25
C THR A 135 14.72 33.38 -13.84
N TYR A 136 15.20 33.50 -15.08
CA TYR A 136 16.04 32.47 -15.69
C TYR A 136 17.40 32.32 -14.98
N VAL A 137 18.07 33.41 -14.62
CA VAL A 137 19.31 33.36 -13.82
C VAL A 137 19.07 32.74 -12.43
N GLU A 138 17.91 32.97 -11.81
CA GLU A 138 17.54 32.31 -10.55
C GLU A 138 17.35 30.79 -10.70
N MET A 139 17.01 30.29 -11.89
CA MET A 139 16.91 28.84 -12.15
C MET A 139 18.26 28.13 -12.06
N ALA A 140 19.39 28.83 -12.22
CA ALA A 140 20.74 28.25 -12.11
C ALA A 140 21.08 27.73 -10.70
N ARG A 141 20.25 28.02 -9.69
CA ARG A 141 20.38 27.52 -8.31
C ARG A 141 19.38 26.41 -7.94
N LYS A 142 18.58 25.92 -8.89
CA LYS A 142 17.56 24.89 -8.64
C LYS A 142 18.17 23.50 -8.75
N GLY A 143 17.72 22.57 -7.92
CA GLY A 143 18.23 21.20 -7.91
C GLY A 143 19.35 21.00 -6.90
N VAL A 144 20.45 20.36 -7.32
CA VAL A 144 21.51 19.88 -6.43
C VAL A 144 22.87 20.46 -6.80
N HIS A 145 23.69 20.82 -5.82
CA HIS A 145 25.10 21.17 -6.02
C HIS A 145 25.96 20.74 -4.83
N GLY A 146 27.28 20.71 -4.99
CA GLY A 146 28.19 20.34 -3.91
C GLY A 146 29.62 20.08 -4.38
N VAL A 147 30.42 19.43 -3.54
CA VAL A 147 31.82 19.10 -3.79
C VAL A 147 32.08 17.60 -3.58
N VAL A 148 32.73 16.96 -4.56
CA VAL A 148 33.27 15.61 -4.42
C VAL A 148 34.69 15.66 -3.87
N ARG A 149 34.91 15.00 -2.74
CA ARG A 149 36.18 14.88 -2.02
C ARG A 149 36.60 13.44 -1.87
N SER A 150 37.90 13.25 -1.65
CA SER A 150 38.51 12.01 -1.19
C SER A 150 38.35 11.87 0.33
N SER A 151 38.35 10.64 0.86
CA SER A 151 38.33 10.39 2.31
C SER A 151 39.52 11.01 3.07
N ILE A 152 40.60 11.38 2.37
CA ILE A 152 41.73 12.18 2.91
C ILE A 152 41.55 13.71 2.72
N GLY A 153 40.34 14.18 2.42
CA GLY A 153 39.93 15.60 2.39
C GLY A 153 40.20 16.37 1.10
N GLY A 154 41.10 15.88 0.22
CA GLY A 154 41.43 16.51 -1.06
C GLY A 154 40.28 16.42 -2.08
N PRO A 155 40.09 17.43 -2.95
CA PRO A 155 39.03 17.43 -3.97
C PRO A 155 39.28 16.41 -5.09
N ILE A 156 38.21 15.90 -5.69
CA ILE A 156 38.27 14.97 -6.84
C ILE A 156 37.72 15.66 -8.09
N SER A 157 38.62 16.16 -8.94
CA SER A 157 38.25 16.73 -10.25
C SER A 157 37.85 15.64 -11.25
N LYS A 158 36.88 15.94 -12.13
CA LYS A 158 36.32 15.01 -13.13
C LYS A 158 35.73 13.73 -12.54
N ALA A 159 35.28 13.78 -11.27
CA ALA A 159 34.36 12.78 -10.76
C ALA A 159 33.04 12.86 -11.55
N LYS A 160 32.50 11.69 -11.89
CA LYS A 160 31.29 11.51 -12.68
C LYS A 160 30.08 11.49 -11.74
N ILE A 161 29.14 12.41 -11.93
CA ILE A 161 27.85 12.41 -11.23
C ILE A 161 26.78 11.84 -12.16
N THR A 162 26.00 10.87 -11.67
CA THR A 162 24.86 10.27 -12.38
C THR A 162 23.62 10.26 -11.50
N ILE A 163 22.45 10.41 -12.13
CA ILE A 163 21.15 10.37 -11.47
C ILE A 163 20.43 9.11 -11.96
N GLU A 164 19.85 8.33 -11.04
CA GLU A 164 19.04 7.18 -11.43
C GLU A 164 17.84 7.60 -12.30
N GLY A 165 17.58 6.85 -13.37
CA GLY A 165 16.52 7.15 -14.34
C GLY A 165 16.86 8.23 -15.38
N ILE A 166 17.90 9.06 -15.20
CA ILE A 166 18.26 10.13 -16.16
C ILE A 166 19.56 9.77 -16.90
N ASN A 167 19.46 9.54 -18.22
CA ASN A 167 20.59 9.20 -19.08
C ASN A 167 21.41 10.42 -19.54
N HIS A 168 21.90 11.21 -18.58
CA HIS A 168 22.89 12.26 -18.81
C HIS A 168 23.87 12.33 -17.62
N VAL A 169 25.07 12.84 -17.90
CA VAL A 169 26.24 12.72 -17.04
C VAL A 169 27.00 14.05 -16.99
N ILE A 170 27.11 14.62 -15.79
CA ILE A 170 27.97 15.79 -15.55
C ILE A 170 29.27 15.36 -14.86
N TYR A 171 30.29 16.22 -14.95
CA TYR A 171 31.59 16.00 -14.32
C TYR A 171 31.94 17.14 -13.37
N THR A 172 32.56 16.82 -12.23
CA THR A 172 33.09 17.85 -11.33
C THR A 172 34.18 18.67 -12.01
N ALA A 173 34.21 19.96 -11.71
CA ALA A 173 35.28 20.85 -12.13
C ALA A 173 36.52 20.65 -11.25
N LYS A 174 37.47 21.59 -11.34
CA LYS A 174 38.84 21.39 -10.86
C LYS A 174 38.93 21.17 -9.35
N ASP A 175 38.09 21.84 -8.57
CA ASP A 175 38.16 21.83 -7.11
C ASP A 175 37.10 20.89 -6.49
N GLY A 176 36.59 19.94 -7.29
CA GLY A 176 35.62 18.92 -6.91
C GLY A 176 34.15 19.38 -7.01
N ASP A 177 33.95 20.65 -7.35
CA ASP A 177 32.68 21.35 -7.45
C ASP A 177 31.80 20.87 -8.61
N TYR A 178 30.49 20.76 -8.38
CA TYR A 178 29.48 20.44 -9.40
C TYR A 178 28.11 21.06 -9.12
N TRP A 179 27.30 21.20 -10.19
CA TRP A 179 25.91 21.64 -10.16
C TRP A 179 25.07 20.76 -11.10
N ARG A 180 23.88 20.36 -10.64
CA ARG A 180 22.95 19.48 -11.34
C ARG A 180 21.54 20.04 -11.22
N LEU A 181 21.08 20.73 -12.28
CA LEU A 181 19.70 21.21 -12.36
C LEU A 181 18.74 20.00 -12.39
N LEU A 182 17.72 20.03 -11.54
CA LEU A 182 16.70 18.99 -11.39
C LEU A 182 15.36 19.64 -11.02
N THR A 183 14.26 18.99 -11.42
CA THR A 183 12.91 19.33 -10.97
C THR A 183 12.66 18.81 -9.54
N PRO A 184 11.57 19.23 -8.86
CA PRO A 184 11.19 18.66 -7.57
C PRO A 184 10.83 17.16 -7.66
N GLY A 185 11.38 16.35 -6.77
CA GLY A 185 11.27 14.88 -6.77
C GLY A 185 12.18 14.23 -5.72
N SER A 186 12.22 12.89 -5.64
CA SER A 186 13.31 12.16 -4.97
C SER A 186 14.23 11.53 -6.02
N TYR A 187 15.53 11.55 -5.79
CA TYR A 187 16.55 11.11 -6.73
C TYR A 187 17.66 10.37 -6.02
N ASN A 188 18.05 9.20 -6.54
CA ASN A 188 19.31 8.55 -6.18
C ASN A 188 20.44 9.16 -7.01
N ILE A 189 21.41 9.74 -6.32
CA ILE A 189 22.55 10.46 -6.91
C ILE A 189 23.82 9.70 -6.61
N THR A 190 24.54 9.25 -7.64
CA THR A 190 25.79 8.53 -7.52
C THR A 190 26.96 9.39 -7.98
N ALA A 191 27.97 9.55 -7.11
CA ALA A 191 29.28 10.06 -7.50
C ALA A 191 30.29 8.91 -7.65
N SER A 192 31.09 8.95 -8.71
CA SER A 192 32.08 7.91 -9.03
C SER A 192 33.34 8.52 -9.63
N ALA A 193 34.52 7.96 -9.34
CA ALA A 193 35.79 8.44 -9.89
C ALA A 193 36.78 7.28 -10.08
N TYR A 194 37.72 7.43 -11.00
CA TYR A 194 38.70 6.38 -11.28
C TYR A 194 39.64 6.16 -10.08
N GLY A 195 39.74 4.92 -9.60
CA GLY A 195 40.50 4.56 -8.39
C GLY A 195 39.78 4.87 -7.08
N TYR A 196 38.47 5.13 -7.13
CA TYR A 196 37.63 5.40 -5.97
C TYR A 196 36.37 4.53 -6.00
N GLU A 197 35.92 4.13 -4.81
CA GLU A 197 34.62 3.49 -4.60
C GLU A 197 33.49 4.50 -4.86
N SER A 198 32.46 4.09 -5.59
CA SER A 198 31.31 4.95 -5.91
C SER A 198 30.34 5.04 -4.74
N TYR A 199 29.90 6.24 -4.40
CA TYR A 199 28.91 6.47 -3.34
C TYR A 199 27.60 6.97 -3.92
N THR A 200 26.48 6.42 -3.45
CA THR A 200 25.11 6.78 -3.85
C THR A 200 24.34 7.30 -2.64
N GLN A 201 23.57 8.37 -2.83
CA GLN A 201 22.76 8.99 -1.80
C GLN A 201 21.36 9.36 -2.36
N GLU A 202 20.30 9.07 -1.60
CA GLU A 202 18.95 9.55 -1.91
C GLU A 202 18.82 11.03 -1.50
N VAL A 203 18.25 11.85 -2.40
CA VAL A 203 18.12 13.30 -2.23
C VAL A 203 16.72 13.77 -2.65
N VAL A 204 16.00 14.41 -1.72
CA VAL A 204 14.63 14.92 -1.92
C VAL A 204 14.62 16.43 -2.17
N ILE A 205 14.14 16.82 -3.35
CA ILE A 205 14.06 18.20 -3.83
C ILE A 205 12.61 18.67 -3.71
N ARG A 206 12.33 19.64 -2.83
CA ARG A 206 10.96 20.11 -2.53
C ARG A 206 10.50 21.23 -3.46
N SER A 207 9.19 21.38 -3.62
CA SER A 207 8.60 22.46 -4.43
C SER A 207 8.58 23.81 -3.69
N GLU A 208 8.57 24.90 -4.45
CA GLU A 208 8.91 26.25 -3.97
C GLU A 208 7.94 26.85 -2.95
N ARG A 209 6.74 26.26 -2.78
CA ARG A 209 5.74 26.72 -1.79
C ARG A 209 6.21 26.57 -0.34
N GLU A 210 7.26 25.78 -0.08
CA GLU A 210 7.80 25.53 1.26
C GLU A 210 9.21 26.12 1.48
N SER A 211 9.94 26.52 0.43
CA SER A 211 11.31 27.03 0.55
C SER A 211 11.70 27.94 -0.62
N ARG A 212 12.13 29.17 -0.32
CA ARG A 212 12.41 30.24 -1.30
C ARG A 212 13.58 29.99 -2.26
N GLN A 213 14.34 28.91 -2.11
CA GLN A 213 15.58 28.68 -2.89
C GLN A 213 15.48 27.47 -3.84
N GLY A 214 14.94 26.33 -3.42
CA GLY A 214 14.87 25.13 -4.28
C GLY A 214 16.24 24.50 -4.58
N GLU A 215 17.21 24.79 -3.71
CA GLU A 215 18.63 24.47 -3.80
C GLU A 215 18.97 23.46 -2.70
N VAL A 216 19.69 22.38 -3.05
CA VAL A 216 20.09 21.34 -2.09
C VAL A 216 21.61 21.10 -2.18
N ILE A 217 22.29 21.24 -1.05
CA ILE A 217 23.73 20.96 -0.93
C ILE A 217 23.93 19.46 -0.68
N VAL A 218 24.75 18.81 -1.49
CA VAL A 218 25.10 17.38 -1.39
C VAL A 218 26.60 17.21 -1.62
N ASP A 219 27.36 17.07 -0.54
CA ASP A 219 28.81 16.82 -0.62
C ASP A 219 29.12 15.31 -0.59
N PHE A 220 29.89 14.84 -1.56
CA PHE A 220 30.27 13.43 -1.69
C PHE A 220 31.68 13.21 -1.16
N THR A 221 31.88 12.19 -0.32
CA THR A 221 33.21 11.75 0.12
C THR A 221 33.47 10.33 -0.38
N LEU A 222 34.33 10.17 -1.38
CA LEU A 222 34.68 8.88 -1.96
C LEU A 222 35.91 8.29 -1.28
N MET A 223 35.84 7.02 -0.90
CA MET A 223 37.00 6.26 -0.42
C MET A 223 37.83 5.76 -1.61
N LYS A 224 39.15 5.75 -1.47
CA LYS A 224 40.05 5.19 -2.48
C LYS A 224 39.88 3.67 -2.57
N ASP A 225 39.71 3.15 -3.79
CA ASP A 225 39.63 1.71 -4.04
C ASP A 225 41.04 1.09 -4.04
N ASP A 226 41.52 0.74 -2.85
CA ASP A 226 42.64 -0.17 -2.67
C ASP A 226 42.47 -1.07 -1.44
N ASP A 227 43.22 -2.18 -1.45
CA ASP A 227 43.19 -3.22 -0.43
C ASP A 227 43.44 -2.71 1.00
N GLN A 228 44.22 -1.63 1.16
CA GLN A 228 44.55 -1.08 2.47
C GLN A 228 43.39 -0.26 3.04
N HIS A 229 42.74 0.57 2.22
CA HIS A 229 41.57 1.36 2.63
C HIS A 229 40.35 0.47 2.82
N TRP A 230 40.05 -0.41 1.86
CA TRP A 230 38.92 -1.35 1.95
C TRP A 230 39.04 -2.25 3.19
N SER A 231 40.23 -2.84 3.44
CA SER A 231 40.43 -3.67 4.63
C SER A 231 40.29 -2.86 5.92
N SER A 232 40.76 -1.62 5.96
CA SER A 232 40.62 -0.76 7.14
C SER A 232 39.17 -0.32 7.41
N ALA A 233 38.33 -0.20 6.38
CA ALA A 233 36.93 0.23 6.52
C ALA A 233 35.99 -0.94 6.84
N TYR A 234 36.15 -2.08 6.15
CA TYR A 234 35.17 -3.16 6.16
C TYR A 234 35.65 -4.45 6.84
N ASP A 235 36.97 -4.69 6.93
CA ASP A 235 37.57 -5.96 7.37
C ASP A 235 38.67 -5.75 8.42
N PHE A 236 38.46 -4.81 9.35
CA PHE A 236 39.27 -4.54 10.55
C PHE A 236 40.80 -4.47 10.35
N ALA A 237 41.24 -3.98 9.18
CA ALA A 237 42.62 -3.92 8.71
C ALA A 237 43.35 -5.29 8.60
N ILE A 238 42.61 -6.39 8.43
CA ILE A 238 43.15 -7.75 8.26
C ILE A 238 43.70 -7.94 6.84
N LEU A 239 44.86 -7.35 6.53
CA LEU A 239 45.53 -7.54 5.24
C LEU A 239 45.84 -9.01 4.89
N LYS A 240 45.87 -9.91 5.88
CA LYS A 240 45.94 -11.37 5.67
C LYS A 240 44.78 -11.89 4.81
N ASN A 241 43.58 -11.31 4.94
CA ASN A 241 42.38 -11.70 4.19
C ASN A 241 42.41 -11.28 2.72
N LEU A 242 43.35 -10.44 2.30
CA LEU A 242 43.53 -10.01 0.91
C LEU A 242 44.77 -10.68 0.25
N LYS A 243 45.31 -11.72 0.88
CA LYS A 243 46.33 -12.57 0.23
C LYS A 243 45.74 -13.39 -0.92
N LYS A 244 46.59 -13.64 -1.91
CA LYS A 244 46.34 -14.44 -3.11
C LYS A 244 46.84 -15.87 -2.92
N GLY A 245 46.23 -16.82 -3.62
CA GLY A 245 46.51 -18.26 -3.46
C GLY A 245 45.69 -18.95 -2.38
N TYR A 246 45.67 -20.28 -2.47
CA TYR A 246 44.99 -21.19 -1.55
C TYR A 246 45.99 -21.82 -0.57
N LEU A 247 45.56 -22.05 0.68
CA LEU A 247 46.33 -22.82 1.65
C LEU A 247 46.21 -24.34 1.44
N SER A 248 47.34 -25.05 1.51
CA SER A 248 47.35 -26.53 1.58
C SER A 248 46.60 -27.02 2.83
N ASN A 249 46.24 -28.30 2.88
CA ASN A 249 45.65 -28.87 4.10
C ASN A 249 46.56 -28.68 5.33
N GLY A 250 47.89 -28.71 5.15
CA GLY A 250 48.85 -28.44 6.23
C GLY A 250 48.81 -26.99 6.70
N ASP A 251 48.93 -26.04 5.77
CA ASP A 251 48.94 -24.60 6.08
C ASP A 251 47.59 -24.12 6.63
N LEU A 252 46.49 -24.69 6.15
CA LEU A 252 45.14 -24.43 6.63
C LEU A 252 45.00 -24.85 8.10
N ASN A 253 45.45 -26.07 8.45
CA ASN A 253 45.48 -26.54 9.84
C ASN A 253 46.36 -25.66 10.73
N THR A 254 47.54 -25.27 10.25
CA THR A 254 48.42 -24.34 10.98
C THR A 254 47.77 -22.97 11.16
N ALA A 255 47.04 -22.45 10.16
CA ALA A 255 46.32 -21.20 10.27
C ALA A 255 45.15 -21.26 11.26
N MET A 256 44.48 -22.42 11.39
CA MET A 256 43.42 -22.65 12.37
C MET A 256 43.97 -22.71 13.80
N GLY A 257 44.99 -23.54 14.07
CA GLY A 257 45.68 -23.55 15.38
C GLY A 257 46.37 -22.22 15.72
N THR A 258 46.72 -21.40 14.72
CA THR A 258 47.21 -20.02 14.94
C THR A 258 46.10 -19.10 15.46
N LEU A 259 44.83 -19.28 15.04
CA LEU A 259 43.71 -18.48 15.55
C LEU A 259 43.37 -18.83 17.01
N GLU A 260 43.38 -20.12 17.35
CA GLU A 260 43.22 -20.59 18.73
C GLU A 260 44.36 -20.10 19.63
N SER A 261 45.63 -20.34 19.26
CA SER A 261 46.77 -19.93 20.08
C SER A 261 46.91 -18.40 20.25
N GLN A 262 46.29 -17.59 19.39
CA GLN A 262 46.17 -16.14 19.57
C GLN A 262 45.07 -15.74 20.58
N ARG A 263 44.15 -16.64 20.94
CA ARG A 263 42.96 -16.33 21.76
C ARG A 263 42.35 -17.51 22.54
N ALA A 264 43.19 -18.38 23.11
CA ALA A 264 42.77 -19.62 23.78
C ALA A 264 41.73 -19.43 24.92
N ASP A 265 41.77 -18.30 25.62
CA ASP A 265 41.01 -18.10 26.87
C ASP A 265 39.60 -17.47 26.70
N SER A 266 38.95 -17.49 25.51
CA SER A 266 37.58 -16.93 25.43
C SER A 266 36.61 -17.39 24.33
N ILE A 267 37.00 -17.48 23.04
CA ILE A 267 36.02 -17.65 21.94
C ILE A 267 36.37 -18.62 20.79
N VAL A 268 37.59 -19.18 20.74
CA VAL A 268 38.01 -20.09 19.65
C VAL A 268 38.52 -21.40 20.24
N GLU A 269 38.07 -22.52 19.69
CA GLU A 269 38.48 -23.89 20.00
C GLU A 269 38.78 -24.63 18.68
N PHE A 270 39.94 -25.29 18.56
CA PHE A 270 40.40 -25.96 17.34
C PHE A 270 40.37 -27.49 17.49
N GLU A 271 39.33 -28.10 16.92
CA GLU A 271 39.05 -29.52 17.03
C GLU A 271 39.94 -30.34 16.07
N ALA A 272 41.14 -30.73 16.54
CA ALA A 272 42.08 -31.53 15.75
C ALA A 272 42.67 -32.71 16.56
N GLY A 273 42.06 -33.89 16.41
CA GLY A 273 42.58 -35.17 16.90
C GLY A 273 41.97 -35.73 18.20
N GLU A 274 41.17 -34.95 18.93
CA GLU A 274 40.67 -35.34 20.26
C GLU A 274 39.57 -36.43 20.23
N SER A 275 38.88 -36.60 19.11
CA SER A 275 37.79 -37.57 18.96
C SER A 275 37.89 -38.40 17.68
N LEU A 276 37.09 -39.46 17.59
CA LEU A 276 36.92 -40.25 16.36
C LEU A 276 36.31 -39.46 15.18
N ASN A 277 35.84 -38.23 15.40
CA ASN A 277 35.46 -37.28 14.35
C ASN A 277 36.63 -36.33 14.04
N SER A 278 37.20 -35.70 15.07
CA SER A 278 38.25 -34.69 14.92
C SER A 278 39.64 -35.24 14.53
N MET A 279 39.86 -36.56 14.56
CA MET A 279 41.00 -37.20 13.85
C MET A 279 40.82 -37.28 12.32
N ALA A 280 39.60 -37.07 11.82
CA ALA A 280 39.25 -37.26 10.40
C ALA A 280 38.87 -35.96 9.71
N VAL A 281 38.15 -35.07 10.39
CA VAL A 281 37.73 -33.72 9.96
C VAL A 281 38.29 -32.72 10.97
N HIS A 282 38.80 -31.56 10.55
CA HIS A 282 39.22 -30.52 11.49
C HIS A 282 38.26 -29.33 11.45
N SER A 283 37.90 -28.82 12.62
CA SER A 283 36.94 -27.72 12.79
C SER A 283 37.52 -26.59 13.63
N LEU A 284 37.14 -25.34 13.31
CA LEU A 284 37.20 -24.22 14.26
C LEU A 284 35.81 -23.98 14.81
N LYS A 285 35.66 -24.06 16.13
CA LYS A 285 34.43 -23.69 16.82
C LYS A 285 34.58 -22.27 17.36
N ILE A 286 33.68 -21.37 16.98
CA ILE A 286 33.74 -19.95 17.33
C ILE A 286 32.44 -19.50 17.99
N THR A 287 32.50 -19.13 19.27
CA THR A 287 31.36 -18.66 20.06
C THR A 287 31.83 -18.03 21.39
N ARG A 288 31.05 -17.13 21.99
CA ARG A 288 31.39 -16.56 23.31
C ARG A 288 30.96 -17.50 24.44
N ASN A 289 31.76 -17.53 25.50
CA ASN A 289 31.59 -18.44 26.65
C ASN A 289 31.73 -19.92 26.24
N LEU A 290 32.87 -20.29 25.64
CA LEU A 290 33.23 -21.70 25.42
C LEU A 290 33.19 -22.50 26.74
N GLY A 291 32.83 -23.78 26.66
CA GLY A 291 32.68 -24.67 27.82
C GLY A 291 31.43 -24.41 28.70
N ALA A 292 30.66 -23.34 28.47
CA ALA A 292 29.34 -23.16 29.08
C ALA A 292 28.26 -23.94 28.29
N PRO A 293 27.11 -24.32 28.91
CA PRO A 293 26.05 -25.05 28.21
C PRO A 293 25.52 -24.33 26.97
N GLU A 294 25.64 -24.97 25.81
CA GLU A 294 25.36 -24.36 24.50
C GLU A 294 23.91 -24.54 24.03
N GLU A 295 23.09 -25.32 24.74
CA GLU A 295 21.63 -25.54 24.50
C GLU A 295 20.77 -24.26 24.39
N ARG A 296 21.33 -23.08 24.65
CA ARG A 296 20.67 -21.77 24.42
C ARG A 296 21.07 -21.07 23.11
N LYS A 297 21.97 -21.63 22.31
CA LYS A 297 22.54 -20.99 21.11
C LYS A 297 22.02 -21.65 19.84
N ILE A 298 22.10 -20.93 18.72
CA ILE A 298 21.84 -21.47 17.38
C ILE A 298 23.12 -22.11 16.85
N HIS A 299 23.06 -23.35 16.36
CA HIS A 299 24.22 -24.10 15.88
C HIS A 299 24.33 -24.04 14.35
N VAL A 300 25.36 -23.37 13.82
CA VAL A 300 25.53 -23.15 12.37
C VAL A 300 26.85 -23.76 11.89
N ALA A 301 26.78 -24.69 10.94
CA ALA A 301 27.97 -25.25 10.28
C ALA A 301 28.35 -24.44 9.04
N LEU A 302 29.63 -24.07 8.91
CA LEU A 302 30.18 -23.36 7.75
C LEU A 302 31.18 -24.29 7.04
N VAL A 303 30.73 -25.01 6.01
CA VAL A 303 31.43 -26.17 5.44
C VAL A 303 31.96 -25.89 4.03
N GLY A 304 33.28 -25.73 3.92
CA GLY A 304 34.00 -25.55 2.66
C GLY A 304 34.71 -26.82 2.20
N GLY A 305 35.10 -26.87 0.92
CA GLY A 305 35.90 -27.96 0.37
C GLY A 305 35.22 -29.34 0.44
N LEU A 306 33.89 -29.39 0.34
CA LEU A 306 33.12 -30.63 0.14
C LEU A 306 33.52 -31.39 -1.13
N PHE A 307 34.06 -30.66 -2.10
CA PHE A 307 34.70 -31.13 -3.32
C PHE A 307 36.13 -30.60 -3.34
N ALA A 308 37.13 -31.45 -3.57
CA ALA A 308 38.51 -31.01 -3.75
C ALA A 308 38.66 -30.06 -4.97
N SER A 309 37.82 -30.25 -6.00
CA SER A 309 37.73 -29.40 -7.19
C SER A 309 37.16 -28.00 -6.95
N GLN A 310 36.60 -27.70 -5.76
CA GLN A 310 35.93 -26.43 -5.43
C GLN A 310 36.50 -25.81 -4.14
N PRO A 311 37.72 -25.25 -4.19
CA PRO A 311 38.44 -24.81 -2.99
C PRO A 311 38.01 -23.44 -2.42
N VAL A 312 37.16 -22.67 -3.10
CA VAL A 312 36.83 -21.28 -2.71
C VAL A 312 36.36 -21.17 -1.25
N GLY A 313 35.53 -22.11 -0.78
CA GLY A 313 35.07 -22.14 0.61
C GLY A 313 36.18 -22.29 1.66
N ARG A 314 37.31 -22.91 1.31
CA ARG A 314 38.48 -23.10 2.19
C ARG A 314 39.08 -21.76 2.60
N GLU A 315 39.16 -20.84 1.64
CA GLU A 315 39.71 -19.51 1.86
C GLU A 315 38.68 -18.56 2.45
N ILE A 316 37.45 -18.52 1.91
CA ILE A 316 36.42 -17.58 2.36
C ILE A 316 36.01 -17.83 3.81
N PHE A 317 35.85 -19.09 4.24
CA PHE A 317 35.51 -19.37 5.64
C PHE A 317 36.68 -19.16 6.62
N LEU A 318 37.94 -19.32 6.19
CA LEU A 318 39.09 -18.92 7.03
C LEU A 318 39.21 -17.39 7.14
N ARG A 319 38.90 -16.65 6.08
CA ARG A 319 38.88 -15.17 6.08
C ARG A 319 37.79 -14.64 7.01
N LEU A 320 36.61 -15.26 6.98
CA LEU A 320 35.50 -15.04 7.91
C LEU A 320 35.87 -15.38 9.36
N ALA A 321 36.61 -16.47 9.61
CA ALA A 321 37.13 -16.79 10.94
C ALA A 321 38.06 -15.68 11.46
N ASN A 322 39.00 -15.18 10.64
CA ASN A 322 39.82 -14.03 11.02
C ASN A 322 38.95 -12.78 11.32
N HIS A 323 37.92 -12.51 10.50
CA HIS A 323 37.01 -11.37 10.64
C HIS A 323 36.25 -11.39 11.97
N LEU A 324 35.57 -12.50 12.29
CA LEU A 324 34.77 -12.64 13.50
C LEU A 324 35.63 -12.53 14.77
N VAL A 325 36.79 -13.20 14.80
CA VAL A 325 37.71 -13.18 15.95
C VAL A 325 38.29 -11.78 16.18
N LYS A 326 38.57 -11.03 15.11
CA LYS A 326 39.09 -9.67 15.15
C LYS A 326 38.02 -8.63 15.50
N GLY A 327 36.79 -8.79 15.01
CA GLY A 327 35.65 -7.93 15.34
C GLY A 327 35.31 -7.98 16.83
N ASP A 328 35.20 -9.19 17.39
CA ASP A 328 34.98 -9.37 18.84
C ASP A 328 36.16 -8.83 19.67
N LEU A 329 37.41 -8.98 19.20
CA LEU A 329 38.60 -8.40 19.86
C LEU A 329 38.58 -6.86 19.88
N ILE A 330 37.95 -6.21 18.89
CA ILE A 330 37.74 -4.75 18.85
C ILE A 330 36.50 -4.34 19.67
N GLY A 331 35.60 -5.29 19.95
CA GLY A 331 34.31 -5.03 20.60
C GLY A 331 33.23 -4.53 19.63
N ASP A 332 33.29 -4.93 18.36
CA ASP A 332 32.26 -4.64 17.35
C ASP A 332 30.88 -5.14 17.82
N PRO A 333 29.91 -4.24 18.14
CA PRO A 333 28.68 -4.66 18.80
C PRO A 333 27.83 -5.68 18.02
N PRO A 334 27.72 -5.59 16.67
CA PRO A 334 27.08 -6.63 15.87
C PRO A 334 27.76 -8.00 16.02
N ILE A 335 29.08 -8.11 15.84
CA ILE A 335 29.79 -9.41 15.94
C ILE A 335 29.76 -9.97 17.38
N VAL A 336 29.85 -9.13 18.40
CA VAL A 336 29.68 -9.57 19.80
C VAL A 336 28.28 -10.15 20.02
N LYS A 337 27.23 -9.47 19.56
CA LYS A 337 25.82 -9.95 19.64
C LYS A 337 25.61 -11.26 18.87
N LEU A 338 26.28 -11.44 17.73
CA LEU A 338 26.27 -12.67 16.93
C LEU A 338 26.86 -13.84 17.72
N LEU A 339 28.06 -13.67 18.28
CA LEU A 339 28.81 -14.74 18.97
C LEU A 339 28.29 -15.09 20.37
N ASP A 340 27.54 -14.20 21.04
CA ASP A 340 26.83 -14.54 22.28
C ASP A 340 25.57 -15.40 22.04
N ASN A 341 25.02 -15.40 20.82
CA ASN A 341 23.78 -16.07 20.44
C ASN A 341 23.95 -17.34 19.59
N ALA A 342 25.07 -17.51 18.89
CA ALA A 342 25.30 -18.65 18.00
C ALA A 342 26.65 -19.36 18.26
N VAL A 343 26.74 -20.61 17.79
CA VAL A 343 27.98 -21.38 17.67
C VAL A 343 28.27 -21.62 16.20
N PHE A 344 29.40 -21.09 15.71
CA PHE A 344 29.85 -21.31 14.35
C PHE A 344 30.86 -22.45 14.32
N HIS A 345 30.47 -23.56 13.70
CA HIS A 345 31.34 -24.71 13.44
C HIS A 345 31.92 -24.59 12.04
N ILE A 346 33.10 -24.00 11.94
CA ILE A 346 33.75 -23.70 10.67
C ILE A 346 34.64 -24.88 10.28
N ILE A 347 34.32 -25.52 9.16
CA ILE A 347 35.07 -26.63 8.56
C ILE A 347 35.53 -26.15 7.18
N PRO A 348 36.67 -25.45 7.05
CA PRO A 348 37.00 -24.78 5.80
C PRO A 348 37.32 -25.76 4.66
N GLY A 349 37.92 -26.91 4.97
CA GLY A 349 38.30 -27.90 3.96
C GLY A 349 38.08 -29.34 4.42
N LEU A 350 37.05 -29.98 3.86
CA LEU A 350 36.72 -31.38 4.18
C LEU A 350 37.53 -32.39 3.35
N ASP A 351 37.57 -32.25 2.02
CA ASP A 351 38.23 -33.23 1.15
C ASP A 351 39.77 -33.12 1.18
N LYS A 352 40.43 -34.21 1.58
CA LYS A 352 41.88 -34.33 1.75
C LYS A 352 42.66 -34.37 0.42
N LYS A 353 41.98 -34.52 -0.72
CA LYS A 353 42.62 -34.56 -2.05
C LYS A 353 43.01 -33.19 -2.59
N PHE A 354 42.62 -32.09 -1.94
CA PHE A 354 42.88 -30.73 -2.41
C PHE A 354 44.35 -30.51 -2.84
N ASP A 355 45.32 -30.96 -2.04
CA ASP A 355 46.76 -30.78 -2.32
C ASP A 355 47.27 -31.54 -3.57
N GLN A 356 46.40 -32.28 -4.26
CA GLN A 356 46.66 -33.05 -5.48
C GLN A 356 45.90 -32.50 -6.70
N VAL A 357 45.11 -31.43 -6.52
CA VAL A 357 44.34 -30.79 -7.59
C VAL A 357 45.22 -29.82 -8.37
N THR A 358 45.02 -29.72 -9.67
CA THR A 358 45.75 -28.80 -10.55
C THR A 358 44.98 -27.49 -10.76
N ASP A 359 45.71 -26.37 -10.83
CA ASP A 359 45.15 -25.03 -11.09
C ASP A 359 44.50 -24.93 -12.49
N ASN A 360 43.22 -25.28 -12.57
CA ASN A 360 42.41 -25.21 -13.79
C ASN A 360 40.95 -24.96 -13.41
N CYS A 361 40.29 -24.01 -14.09
CA CYS A 361 38.92 -23.53 -13.81
C CYS A 361 37.89 -24.61 -13.47
N ASN A 362 37.93 -25.77 -14.14
CA ASN A 362 37.02 -26.89 -13.90
C ASN A 362 37.81 -28.22 -13.82
N PRO A 363 38.45 -28.54 -12.67
CA PRO A 363 39.18 -29.77 -12.49
C PRO A 363 38.21 -30.94 -12.28
N GLN A 364 38.60 -32.13 -12.72
CA GLN A 364 37.82 -33.37 -12.55
C GLN A 364 38.56 -34.28 -11.56
N VAL A 365 37.96 -34.54 -10.40
CA VAL A 365 38.54 -35.34 -9.33
C VAL A 365 37.62 -36.54 -9.05
N ALA A 366 38.18 -37.74 -8.98
CA ALA A 366 37.40 -38.95 -8.73
C ALA A 366 37.18 -39.20 -7.23
N ASN A 367 35.98 -39.66 -6.88
CA ASN A 367 35.56 -40.03 -5.52
C ASN A 367 35.73 -38.90 -4.49
N GLU A 368 35.34 -37.67 -4.84
CA GLU A 368 35.32 -36.53 -3.90
C GLU A 368 34.35 -36.78 -2.73
N THR A 369 34.60 -36.18 -1.56
CA THR A 369 33.82 -36.43 -0.33
C THR A 369 32.31 -36.22 -0.52
N ALA A 370 31.88 -35.17 -1.21
CA ALA A 370 30.46 -34.97 -1.55
C ALA A 370 29.87 -36.09 -2.43
N GLY A 371 30.65 -36.63 -3.37
CA GLY A 371 30.22 -37.76 -4.22
C GLY A 371 30.05 -39.05 -3.41
N LEU A 372 30.96 -39.31 -2.46
CA LEU A 372 30.88 -40.44 -1.53
C LEU A 372 29.72 -40.30 -0.53
N LEU A 373 29.43 -39.07 -0.09
CA LEU A 373 28.29 -38.75 0.75
C LEU A 373 26.98 -39.13 0.06
N LEU A 374 26.79 -38.71 -1.20
CA LEU A 374 25.63 -39.04 -2.04
C LEU A 374 25.54 -40.53 -2.39
N ALA A 375 26.67 -41.19 -2.66
CA ALA A 375 26.72 -42.61 -3.04
C ALA A 375 26.40 -43.58 -1.89
N GLY A 376 26.30 -43.10 -0.65
CA GLY A 376 26.00 -43.93 0.53
C GLY A 376 27.16 -44.80 1.04
N GLU A 377 28.34 -44.76 0.42
CA GLU A 377 29.44 -45.67 0.78
C GLU A 377 30.21 -45.22 2.03
N ASP A 378 30.22 -46.05 3.08
CA ASP A 378 31.08 -45.87 4.28
C ASP A 378 32.47 -46.52 4.08
N LYS A 379 33.18 -46.14 3.00
CA LYS A 379 34.56 -46.60 2.72
C LYS A 379 35.64 -45.57 3.07
N ASP A 380 35.25 -44.32 3.30
CA ASP A 380 36.17 -43.20 3.53
C ASP A 380 35.98 -42.63 4.95
N PRO A 381 37.04 -42.54 5.78
CA PRO A 381 36.93 -42.11 7.16
C PRO A 381 36.52 -40.64 7.32
N VAL A 382 36.74 -39.79 6.32
CA VAL A 382 36.30 -38.38 6.36
C VAL A 382 34.79 -38.30 6.17
N THR A 383 34.25 -38.98 5.15
CA THR A 383 32.82 -39.08 4.85
C THR A 383 32.05 -39.66 6.05
N SER A 384 32.52 -40.76 6.63
CA SER A 384 31.88 -41.38 7.80
C SER A 384 32.11 -40.61 9.11
N ALA A 385 33.06 -39.66 9.18
CA ALA A 385 33.15 -38.70 10.29
C ALA A 385 32.18 -37.52 10.11
N PHE A 386 32.09 -36.95 8.90
CA PHE A 386 31.14 -35.89 8.59
C PHE A 386 29.68 -36.35 8.79
N ARG A 387 29.34 -37.57 8.36
CA ARG A 387 28.04 -38.22 8.65
C ARG A 387 27.73 -38.36 10.15
N ARG A 388 28.75 -38.46 11.01
CA ARG A 388 28.60 -38.50 12.48
C ARG A 388 28.43 -37.10 13.07
N MET A 389 29.20 -36.11 12.61
CA MET A 389 29.03 -34.70 13.02
C MET A 389 27.63 -34.18 12.69
N LEU A 390 27.11 -34.47 11.50
CA LEU A 390 25.72 -34.15 11.12
C LEU A 390 24.66 -34.86 11.98
N ALA A 391 25.02 -35.92 12.71
CA ALA A 391 24.14 -36.64 13.62
C ALA A 391 24.31 -36.26 15.11
N SER A 392 25.43 -35.64 15.50
CA SER A 392 25.76 -35.35 16.91
C SER A 392 25.59 -33.89 17.31
N GLU A 393 25.90 -32.93 16.44
CA GLU A 393 26.04 -31.51 16.83
C GLU A 393 24.73 -30.69 16.77
N GLU A 394 23.60 -31.34 16.44
CA GLU A 394 22.24 -30.76 16.38
C GLU A 394 22.13 -29.41 15.64
N TYR A 395 22.88 -29.25 14.53
CA TYR A 395 22.90 -28.03 13.71
C TYR A 395 21.49 -27.56 13.31
N ASP A 396 21.21 -26.27 13.52
CA ASP A 396 20.01 -25.60 13.01
C ASP A 396 20.11 -25.28 11.52
N ALA A 397 21.34 -25.06 11.01
CA ALA A 397 21.61 -24.73 9.61
C ALA A 397 23.02 -25.16 9.16
N VAL A 398 23.17 -25.51 7.88
CA VAL A 398 24.48 -25.67 7.21
C VAL A 398 24.61 -24.65 6.08
N ILE A 399 25.67 -23.86 6.07
CA ILE A 399 26.10 -23.06 4.92
C ILE A 399 27.28 -23.78 4.25
N THR A 400 27.19 -23.98 2.94
CA THR A 400 28.28 -24.51 2.11
C THR A 400 28.71 -23.46 1.09
N VAL A 401 29.99 -23.45 0.72
CA VAL A 401 30.52 -22.59 -0.36
C VAL A 401 31.09 -23.46 -1.46
N ILE A 402 30.60 -23.21 -2.67
CA ILE A 402 30.84 -24.00 -3.89
C ILE A 402 31.29 -23.08 -5.04
N GLY A 403 31.63 -23.69 -6.18
CA GLY A 403 31.98 -22.97 -7.41
C GLY A 403 31.51 -23.70 -8.66
N GLY A 404 31.46 -23.00 -9.78
CA GLY A 404 30.92 -23.47 -11.06
C GLY A 404 29.70 -22.68 -11.54
N SER A 405 29.15 -21.79 -10.73
CA SER A 405 28.09 -20.83 -11.09
C SER A 405 28.18 -19.58 -10.19
N ILE A 406 27.23 -18.65 -10.32
CA ILE A 406 27.01 -17.56 -9.36
C ILE A 406 25.54 -17.61 -8.91
N GLY A 407 25.32 -17.39 -7.61
CA GLY A 407 24.00 -17.38 -6.97
C GLY A 407 23.91 -18.34 -5.79
N VAL A 408 22.71 -18.50 -5.23
CA VAL A 408 22.45 -19.39 -4.08
C VAL A 408 21.46 -20.48 -4.47
N SER A 409 21.73 -21.73 -4.04
CA SER A 409 20.70 -22.76 -3.91
C SER A 409 20.44 -23.05 -2.43
N TYR A 410 19.21 -23.41 -2.11
CA TYR A 410 18.73 -23.59 -0.74
C TYR A 410 17.77 -24.79 -0.68
N THR A 411 17.61 -25.38 0.50
CA THR A 411 16.60 -26.42 0.74
C THR A 411 15.30 -25.78 1.20
N GLU A 412 14.18 -26.08 0.53
CA GLU A 412 12.84 -25.57 0.90
C GLU A 412 12.45 -25.95 2.34
N ASP A 413 11.80 -25.02 3.04
CA ASP A 413 11.27 -25.18 4.40
C ASP A 413 9.85 -24.61 4.53
N TYR A 414 9.04 -25.16 5.44
CA TYR A 414 7.62 -24.80 5.59
C TYR A 414 7.37 -23.30 5.87
N LEU A 415 8.32 -22.62 6.53
CA LEU A 415 8.21 -21.21 6.89
C LEU A 415 8.91 -20.28 5.90
N ASN A 416 9.46 -20.82 4.79
CA ASN A 416 10.25 -20.13 3.77
C ASN A 416 11.46 -19.33 4.33
N VAL A 417 11.94 -19.67 5.53
CA VAL A 417 13.03 -18.94 6.21
C VAL A 417 14.32 -18.99 5.40
N TYR A 418 14.71 -20.18 4.94
CA TYR A 418 15.97 -20.39 4.21
C TYR A 418 15.87 -19.87 2.77
N LYS A 419 14.67 -19.91 2.20
CA LYS A 419 14.36 -19.25 0.92
C LYS A 419 14.58 -17.74 1.00
N THR A 420 13.93 -17.05 1.94
CA THR A 420 14.07 -15.60 2.09
C THR A 420 15.50 -15.18 2.43
N LEU A 421 16.23 -15.98 3.22
CA LEU A 421 17.67 -15.75 3.48
C LEU A 421 18.53 -15.90 2.20
N ALA A 422 18.21 -16.87 1.33
CA ALA A 422 18.89 -17.04 0.05
C ALA A 422 18.57 -15.91 -0.95
N GLU A 423 17.29 -15.52 -1.05
CA GLU A 423 16.82 -14.42 -1.91
C GLU A 423 17.48 -13.08 -1.49
N ASN A 424 17.55 -12.80 -0.18
CA ASN A 424 18.23 -11.60 0.34
C ASN A 424 19.75 -11.60 0.03
N TYR A 425 20.42 -12.75 0.13
CA TYR A 425 21.84 -12.87 -0.21
C TYR A 425 22.09 -12.69 -1.71
N ASP A 426 21.30 -13.34 -2.56
CA ASP A 426 21.40 -13.23 -4.02
C ASP A 426 21.04 -11.83 -4.54
N ALA A 427 20.15 -11.10 -3.86
CA ALA A 427 19.89 -9.68 -4.12
C ALA A 427 21.07 -8.76 -3.73
N ALA A 428 21.85 -9.13 -2.71
CA ALA A 428 23.04 -8.38 -2.29
C ALA A 428 24.31 -8.71 -3.12
N MET A 429 24.32 -9.81 -3.87
CA MET A 429 25.45 -10.20 -4.73
C MET A 429 25.57 -9.31 -5.97
N HIS A 430 26.80 -8.88 -6.28
CA HIS A 430 27.11 -8.18 -7.53
C HIS A 430 27.14 -9.16 -8.72
N LYS A 431 25.98 -9.37 -9.36
CA LYS A 431 25.79 -10.38 -10.41
C LYS A 431 26.62 -10.09 -11.66
N LYS A 432 27.55 -11.00 -11.96
CA LYS A 432 28.21 -11.18 -13.26
C LYS A 432 27.60 -12.40 -13.94
N SER A 433 27.27 -12.32 -15.23
CA SER A 433 26.64 -13.43 -15.96
C SER A 433 27.59 -14.62 -16.07
N CYS A 434 27.12 -15.82 -15.71
CA CYS A 434 27.80 -17.09 -15.98
C CYS A 434 26.91 -17.97 -16.86
N ASP A 435 27.47 -18.58 -17.91
CA ASP A 435 26.77 -19.59 -18.71
C ASP A 435 26.96 -20.99 -18.07
N ALA A 436 26.19 -21.33 -17.03
CA ALA A 436 26.32 -22.61 -16.31
C ALA A 436 25.02 -23.11 -15.63
N ASP A 437 24.79 -24.43 -15.65
CA ASP A 437 23.62 -25.09 -15.05
C ASP A 437 23.74 -25.30 -13.52
N ASN A 438 22.68 -24.96 -12.78
CA ASN A 438 22.61 -25.05 -11.31
C ASN A 438 22.32 -26.47 -10.77
N ASN A 439 23.19 -27.44 -11.05
CA ASN A 439 23.12 -28.81 -10.49
C ASN A 439 23.75 -28.93 -9.08
N SER A 440 23.58 -27.94 -8.21
CA SER A 440 24.23 -27.87 -6.89
C SER A 440 23.39 -28.38 -5.71
N SER A 441 22.06 -28.47 -5.84
CA SER A 441 21.16 -28.76 -4.70
C SER A 441 21.38 -30.13 -4.05
N ALA A 442 21.79 -31.14 -4.82
CA ALA A 442 21.73 -32.55 -4.45
C ALA A 442 22.40 -32.90 -3.10
N VAL A 443 23.48 -32.19 -2.72
CA VAL A 443 24.16 -32.40 -1.42
C VAL A 443 23.33 -31.80 -0.27
N GLY A 444 22.73 -30.63 -0.46
CA GLY A 444 21.79 -30.03 0.49
C GLY A 444 20.52 -30.88 0.63
N ASP A 445 19.96 -31.34 -0.49
CA ASP A 445 18.80 -32.24 -0.53
C ASP A 445 19.06 -33.53 0.25
N TYR A 446 20.26 -34.11 0.13
CA TYR A 446 20.67 -35.29 0.90
C TYR A 446 20.75 -35.00 2.41
N ILE A 447 21.34 -33.86 2.80
CA ILE A 447 21.49 -33.50 4.22
C ILE A 447 20.11 -33.24 4.85
N MET A 448 19.28 -32.40 4.22
CA MET A 448 17.91 -32.09 4.67
C MET A 448 17.03 -33.35 4.72
N LYS A 449 17.12 -34.24 3.73
CA LYS A 449 16.34 -35.48 3.70
C LYS A 449 16.66 -36.41 4.86
N ASN A 450 17.94 -36.65 5.14
CA ASN A 450 18.41 -37.67 6.09
C ASN A 450 18.56 -37.14 7.53
N TYR A 451 18.96 -35.88 7.71
CA TYR A 451 19.29 -35.29 9.02
C TYR A 451 18.31 -34.22 9.49
N LYS A 452 17.40 -33.74 8.61
CA LYS A 452 16.45 -32.64 8.88
C LYS A 452 17.11 -31.29 9.17
N ILE A 453 18.33 -31.10 8.66
CA ILE A 453 19.07 -29.84 8.75
C ILE A 453 18.94 -29.08 7.41
N PRO A 454 18.36 -27.87 7.39
CA PRO A 454 18.34 -27.00 6.22
C PRO A 454 19.74 -26.62 5.73
N VAL A 455 19.90 -26.49 4.41
CA VAL A 455 21.19 -26.19 3.79
C VAL A 455 21.09 -25.02 2.82
N LEU A 456 22.07 -24.12 2.90
CA LEU A 456 22.35 -23.07 1.94
C LEU A 456 23.66 -23.40 1.20
N ALA A 457 23.69 -23.23 -0.12
CA ALA A 457 24.85 -23.46 -0.95
C ALA A 457 25.16 -22.21 -1.78
N LEU A 458 26.20 -21.50 -1.38
CA LEU A 458 26.62 -20.22 -1.95
C LEU A 458 27.63 -20.48 -3.08
N SER A 459 27.26 -20.17 -4.32
CA SER A 459 28.11 -20.32 -5.50
C SER A 459 28.77 -18.98 -5.82
N LEU A 460 30.09 -18.89 -5.59
CA LEU A 460 30.81 -17.61 -5.56
C LEU A 460 31.65 -17.31 -6.82
N SER A 461 31.68 -18.22 -7.80
CA SER A 461 32.50 -18.06 -9.02
C SER A 461 32.07 -19.01 -10.14
N CYS A 462 32.00 -18.50 -11.39
CA CYS A 462 31.67 -19.33 -12.57
C CYS A 462 32.64 -20.52 -12.79
N CYS A 463 33.87 -20.46 -12.28
CA CYS A 463 34.79 -21.61 -12.22
C CYS A 463 34.57 -22.39 -10.92
N LYS A 464 34.65 -23.73 -10.99
CA LYS A 464 34.78 -24.57 -9.79
C LYS A 464 36.02 -24.18 -8.98
N TYR A 465 37.14 -24.00 -9.67
CA TYR A 465 38.40 -23.56 -9.12
C TYR A 465 38.66 -22.12 -9.57
N ALA A 466 38.35 -21.14 -8.72
CA ALA A 466 38.64 -19.73 -9.00
C ALA A 466 40.15 -19.48 -9.03
N ALA A 467 40.60 -18.46 -9.76
CA ALA A 467 42.02 -18.14 -9.86
C ALA A 467 42.58 -17.65 -8.50
N PRO A 468 43.84 -18.02 -8.14
CA PRO A 468 44.56 -17.50 -6.97
C PRO A 468 44.48 -15.98 -6.79
N GLU A 469 44.44 -15.23 -7.89
CA GLU A 469 44.41 -13.77 -7.95
C GLU A 469 43.03 -13.17 -7.69
N SER A 470 41.93 -13.91 -7.93
CA SER A 470 40.57 -13.39 -7.74
C SER A 470 40.02 -13.59 -6.33
N LEU A 471 40.68 -14.40 -5.49
CA LEU A 471 40.27 -14.63 -4.10
C LEU A 471 40.10 -13.35 -3.25
N PRO A 472 40.95 -12.31 -3.34
CA PRO A 472 40.70 -11.05 -2.65
C PRO A 472 39.43 -10.36 -3.14
N VAL A 473 39.14 -10.38 -4.44
CA VAL A 473 37.91 -9.80 -5.02
C VAL A 473 36.68 -10.59 -4.56
N ILE A 474 36.73 -11.92 -4.59
CA ILE A 474 35.64 -12.77 -4.10
C ILE A 474 35.39 -12.51 -2.60
N TRP A 475 36.42 -12.30 -1.80
CA TRP A 475 36.25 -11.91 -0.39
C TRP A 475 35.62 -10.52 -0.25
N ARG A 476 36.09 -9.53 -1.02
CA ARG A 476 35.57 -8.16 -1.01
C ARG A 476 34.09 -8.09 -1.42
N ASP A 477 33.72 -8.75 -2.52
CA ASP A 477 32.37 -8.78 -3.08
C ASP A 477 31.36 -9.52 -2.16
N ASN A 478 31.82 -10.41 -1.25
CA ASN A 478 30.95 -11.29 -0.45
C ASN A 478 30.94 -11.04 1.06
N LEU A 479 31.86 -10.25 1.64
CA LEU A 479 31.90 -10.00 3.08
C LEU A 479 30.59 -9.40 3.61
N ALA A 480 30.03 -8.39 2.94
CA ALA A 480 28.77 -7.77 3.37
C ALA A 480 27.56 -8.73 3.24
N PRO A 481 27.31 -9.39 2.08
CA PRO A 481 26.28 -10.44 1.98
C PRO A 481 26.41 -11.55 3.03
N LEU A 482 27.64 -12.02 3.31
CA LEU A 482 27.87 -13.06 4.32
C LEU A 482 27.51 -12.57 5.73
N LYS A 483 27.84 -11.33 6.09
CA LYS A 483 27.47 -10.77 7.41
C LYS A 483 25.97 -10.72 7.60
N GLU A 484 25.22 -10.20 6.62
CA GLU A 484 23.75 -10.14 6.70
C GLU A 484 23.10 -11.54 6.75
N LEU A 485 23.65 -12.51 6.02
CA LEU A 485 23.19 -13.90 6.11
C LEU A 485 23.42 -14.50 7.51
N LEU A 486 24.58 -14.27 8.13
CA LEU A 486 24.83 -14.72 9.50
C LEU A 486 23.89 -14.03 10.50
N PHE A 487 23.64 -12.72 10.37
CA PHE A 487 22.68 -12.03 11.23
C PHE A 487 21.25 -12.55 11.06
N GLY A 488 20.83 -12.83 9.82
CA GLY A 488 19.56 -13.48 9.50
C GLY A 488 19.43 -14.87 10.13
N LEU A 489 20.48 -15.68 10.09
CA LEU A 489 20.53 -16.98 10.78
C LEU A 489 20.53 -16.86 12.31
N THR A 490 20.90 -15.69 12.87
CA THR A 490 20.73 -15.38 14.30
C THR A 490 19.46 -14.61 14.63
N THR A 491 18.54 -14.45 13.67
CA THR A 491 17.23 -13.82 13.88
C THR A 491 16.19 -14.90 14.18
N GLY A 492 15.40 -14.73 15.24
CA GLY A 492 14.39 -15.74 15.58
C GLY A 492 13.92 -15.72 17.03
N ILE A 493 13.64 -16.89 17.59
CA ILE A 493 13.10 -17.06 18.95
C ILE A 493 13.96 -18.00 19.81
N ARG A 494 14.03 -17.70 21.11
CA ARG A 494 14.42 -18.62 22.18
C ARG A 494 13.31 -18.64 23.24
N ALA A 495 12.75 -19.81 23.52
CA ALA A 495 11.76 -20.01 24.57
C ALA A 495 12.26 -21.00 25.63
N GLU A 496 12.05 -20.70 26.90
CA GLU A 496 12.36 -21.58 28.04
C GLU A 496 11.05 -22.18 28.58
N ILE A 497 10.85 -23.50 28.46
CA ILE A 497 9.60 -24.15 28.86
C ILE A 497 9.76 -24.86 30.21
N GLN A 498 9.00 -24.40 31.21
CA GLN A 498 9.06 -24.89 32.58
C GLN A 498 7.65 -25.07 33.19
N ASN A 499 7.55 -25.79 34.29
CA ASN A 499 6.31 -25.89 35.07
C ASN A 499 6.20 -24.78 36.13
N ASP A 500 5.13 -24.84 36.92
CA ASP A 500 4.82 -23.92 38.03
C ASP A 500 5.87 -23.87 39.14
N LYS A 501 6.84 -24.81 39.15
CA LYS A 501 7.95 -24.88 40.11
C LYS A 501 9.30 -24.45 39.51
N GLY A 502 9.36 -24.15 38.21
CA GLY A 502 10.61 -23.87 37.50
C GLY A 502 11.39 -25.12 37.06
N GLU A 503 10.75 -26.29 36.98
CA GLU A 503 11.37 -27.51 36.47
C GLU A 503 11.19 -27.59 34.94
N PRO A 504 12.24 -27.86 34.13
CA PRO A 504 12.17 -27.80 32.67
C PRO A 504 11.38 -28.97 32.05
N LEU A 505 10.43 -28.66 31.16
CA LEU A 505 9.49 -29.63 30.60
C LEU A 505 9.99 -30.26 29.29
N ARG A 506 11.00 -31.14 29.43
CA ARG A 506 11.74 -31.82 28.35
C ARG A 506 10.89 -32.59 27.32
N ASN A 507 9.65 -32.95 27.63
CA ASN A 507 8.74 -33.65 26.73
C ASN A 507 7.79 -32.71 25.96
N THR A 508 7.97 -31.39 26.07
CA THR A 508 7.13 -30.41 25.38
C THR A 508 7.32 -30.48 23.87
N LYS A 509 6.22 -30.37 23.14
CA LYS A 509 6.15 -30.13 21.70
C LYS A 509 5.67 -28.70 21.46
N VAL A 510 6.32 -28.00 20.53
CA VAL A 510 5.96 -26.65 20.12
C VAL A 510 5.45 -26.71 18.69
N HIS A 511 4.23 -26.26 18.45
CA HIS A 511 3.63 -26.24 17.12
C HIS A 511 3.67 -24.82 16.54
N ILE A 512 4.01 -24.72 15.25
CA ILE A 512 3.97 -23.48 14.45
C ILE A 512 3.30 -23.81 13.11
N GLY A 513 2.08 -23.29 12.90
CA GLY A 513 1.24 -23.74 11.78
C GLY A 513 0.98 -25.25 11.89
N THR A 514 1.35 -26.01 10.85
CA THR A 514 1.27 -27.48 10.85
C THR A 514 2.49 -28.19 11.42
N GLU A 515 3.63 -27.51 11.55
CA GLU A 515 4.90 -28.14 11.96
C GLU A 515 5.02 -28.32 13.47
N THR A 516 5.70 -29.38 13.90
CA THR A 516 5.84 -29.76 15.31
C THR A 516 7.30 -29.99 15.69
N TYR A 517 7.81 -29.19 16.61
CA TYR A 517 9.20 -29.21 17.07
C TYR A 517 9.32 -29.73 18.51
N SER A 518 10.42 -30.42 18.81
CA SER A 518 10.81 -30.81 20.16
C SER A 518 11.66 -29.73 20.85
N VAL A 519 11.61 -29.69 22.19
CA VAL A 519 12.52 -28.88 23.02
C VAL A 519 13.87 -29.57 23.27
N THR A 520 14.88 -28.84 23.76
CA THR A 520 16.21 -29.39 24.07
C THR A 520 16.18 -30.38 25.23
N LYS A 521 17.12 -31.33 25.19
CA LYS A 521 17.11 -32.52 26.06
C LYS A 521 17.34 -32.25 27.54
N ASN A 522 18.02 -31.15 27.93
CA ASN A 522 18.27 -30.86 29.33
C ASN A 522 17.48 -29.67 29.89
N MET A 523 17.56 -28.53 29.23
CA MET A 523 16.96 -27.28 29.72
C MET A 523 15.56 -27.01 29.16
N ALA A 524 15.05 -27.85 28.26
CA ALA A 524 13.77 -27.67 27.58
C ALA A 524 13.66 -26.28 26.92
N TYR A 525 14.73 -25.86 26.23
CA TYR A 525 14.66 -24.69 25.36
C TYR A 525 13.98 -25.05 24.04
N PHE A 526 13.29 -24.10 23.43
CA PHE A 526 12.88 -24.15 22.02
C PHE A 526 13.54 -22.98 21.31
N ILE A 527 14.35 -23.27 20.29
CA ILE A 527 15.13 -22.28 19.53
C ILE A 527 14.86 -22.51 18.06
N ARG A 528 14.45 -21.47 17.32
CA ARG A 528 14.36 -21.55 15.85
C ARG A 528 14.73 -20.21 15.21
N VAL A 529 15.47 -20.30 14.11
CA VAL A 529 15.63 -19.22 13.14
C VAL A 529 14.25 -18.90 12.57
N LEU A 530 13.83 -17.63 12.61
CA LEU A 530 12.57 -17.15 12.07
C LEU A 530 12.79 -15.77 11.44
N ILE A 531 12.19 -15.54 10.29
CA ILE A 531 12.18 -14.22 9.65
C ILE A 531 11.36 -13.21 10.46
N PRO A 532 11.61 -11.89 10.34
CA PRO A 532 10.87 -10.87 11.09
C PRO A 532 9.37 -10.93 10.78
N GLY A 533 8.54 -11.05 11.81
CA GLY A 533 7.12 -11.36 11.63
C GLY A 533 6.39 -11.70 12.92
N LYS A 534 5.11 -12.05 12.80
CA LYS A 534 4.24 -12.41 13.95
C LYS A 534 3.84 -13.87 13.89
N TYR A 535 4.14 -14.59 14.96
CA TYR A 535 3.92 -16.04 15.05
C TYR A 535 3.04 -16.37 16.25
N SER A 536 2.19 -17.38 16.07
CA SER A 536 1.42 -18.02 17.15
C SER A 536 2.05 -19.37 17.44
N LEU A 537 2.45 -19.58 18.70
CA LEU A 537 3.21 -20.75 19.15
C LEU A 537 2.37 -21.53 20.15
N VAL A 538 2.09 -22.81 19.85
CA VAL A 538 1.27 -23.66 20.71
C VAL A 538 2.16 -24.68 21.42
N PHE A 539 2.30 -24.54 22.73
CA PHE A 539 3.11 -25.39 23.59
C PHE A 539 2.23 -26.49 24.20
N SER A 540 2.55 -27.76 23.93
CA SER A 540 1.81 -28.93 24.43
C SER A 540 2.76 -29.92 25.13
N CYS A 541 2.35 -30.46 26.29
CA CYS A 541 3.13 -31.44 27.05
C CYS A 541 2.20 -32.40 27.81
N ASP A 542 2.54 -33.68 27.86
CA ASP A 542 1.72 -34.71 28.49
C ASP A 542 1.45 -34.39 29.97
N ASN A 543 0.18 -34.40 30.38
CA ASN A 543 -0.31 -34.03 31.72
C ASN A 543 -0.22 -32.53 32.08
N TYR A 544 -0.03 -31.65 31.10
CA TYR A 544 -0.10 -30.19 31.26
C TYR A 544 -1.14 -29.57 30.32
N ILE A 545 -1.61 -28.36 30.66
CA ILE A 545 -2.56 -27.60 29.84
C ILE A 545 -1.81 -26.96 28.66
N THR A 546 -2.28 -27.22 27.44
CA THR A 546 -1.76 -26.62 26.21
C THR A 546 -1.89 -25.10 26.24
N LYS A 547 -0.84 -24.37 25.86
CA LYS A 547 -0.75 -22.91 25.98
C LYS A 547 -0.32 -22.26 24.67
N THR A 548 -1.08 -21.28 24.21
CA THR A 548 -0.75 -20.49 23.02
C THR A 548 -0.09 -19.17 23.41
N VAL A 549 1.03 -18.82 22.76
CA VAL A 549 1.74 -17.56 22.95
C VAL A 549 1.97 -16.90 21.59
N ASN A 550 1.52 -15.65 21.45
CA ASN A 550 1.80 -14.84 20.27
C ASN A 550 3.10 -14.06 20.49
N VAL A 551 3.98 -14.06 19.49
CA VAL A 551 5.29 -13.37 19.52
C VAL A 551 5.48 -12.50 18.28
N GLU A 552 6.34 -11.48 18.40
CA GLU A 552 6.76 -10.59 17.32
C GLU A 552 8.29 -10.65 17.22
N ILE A 553 8.78 -11.25 16.13
CA ILE A 553 10.21 -11.43 15.85
C ILE A 553 10.72 -10.18 15.12
N LYS A 554 11.82 -9.62 15.60
CA LYS A 554 12.48 -8.44 15.03
C LYS A 554 13.73 -8.84 14.26
N SER A 555 14.08 -8.09 13.22
CA SER A 555 15.31 -8.30 12.46
C SER A 555 16.57 -8.15 13.32
N HIS A 556 17.56 -9.02 13.09
CA HIS A 556 18.87 -9.01 13.75
C HIS A 556 18.80 -9.22 15.28
N GLU A 557 17.71 -9.82 15.79
CA GLU A 557 17.51 -10.12 17.21
C GLU A 557 16.97 -11.55 17.46
N ILE A 558 17.36 -12.16 18.57
CA ILE A 558 16.63 -13.31 19.15
C ILE A 558 15.61 -12.77 20.15
N THR A 559 14.37 -13.25 20.04
CA THR A 559 13.28 -12.94 20.96
C THR A 559 13.26 -13.96 22.09
N ASP A 560 13.70 -13.57 23.28
CA ASP A 560 13.69 -14.40 24.49
C ASP A 560 12.32 -14.39 25.19
N ILE A 561 11.73 -15.58 25.40
CA ILE A 561 10.50 -15.76 26.20
C ILE A 561 10.62 -16.88 27.23
N LYS A 562 9.83 -16.81 28.31
CA LYS A 562 9.66 -17.90 29.28
C LYS A 562 8.21 -18.37 29.32
N VAL A 563 7.99 -19.68 29.19
CA VAL A 563 6.67 -20.30 29.06
C VAL A 563 6.44 -21.24 30.24
N HIS A 564 5.49 -20.88 31.10
CA HIS A 564 5.02 -21.73 32.19
C HIS A 564 3.80 -22.54 31.74
N LEU A 565 3.83 -23.86 31.92
CA LEU A 565 2.69 -24.76 31.69
C LEU A 565 2.15 -25.31 33.02
N GLU A 566 0.83 -25.20 33.20
CA GLU A 566 0.11 -25.62 34.40
C GLU A 566 -0.31 -27.09 34.32
N ARG A 567 -0.22 -27.83 35.45
CA ARG A 567 -0.48 -29.29 35.47
C ARG A 567 -1.97 -29.64 35.48
N LEU A 568 -2.36 -30.65 34.69
CA LEU A 568 -3.69 -31.28 34.77
C LEU A 568 -3.89 -31.98 36.13
N ASN A 569 -4.88 -31.54 36.90
CA ASN A 569 -5.14 -32.01 38.26
C ASN A 569 -5.83 -33.39 38.30
N ALA A 570 -5.18 -34.36 38.94
CA ALA A 570 -5.64 -35.76 39.02
C ALA A 570 -6.73 -36.02 40.10
N THR A 571 -7.61 -35.05 40.36
CA THR A 571 -8.86 -35.23 41.11
C THR A 571 -9.92 -34.31 40.52
N GLY A 572 -10.70 -34.86 39.59
CA GLY A 572 -11.76 -34.16 38.87
C GLY A 572 -12.55 -35.16 38.04
N SER A 573 -13.64 -35.67 38.61
CA SER A 573 -14.61 -36.48 37.87
C SER A 573 -15.22 -35.68 36.72
N ILE A 574 -15.53 -36.34 35.61
CA ILE A 574 -16.26 -35.71 34.50
C ILE A 574 -17.70 -35.43 34.95
N GLU A 575 -17.93 -34.23 35.48
CA GLU A 575 -19.23 -33.59 35.41
C GLU A 575 -19.23 -32.66 34.19
N PRO A 576 -20.20 -32.79 33.25
CA PRO A 576 -20.34 -31.83 32.17
C PRO A 576 -20.74 -30.47 32.77
N ILE A 577 -20.08 -29.39 32.34
CA ILE A 577 -20.38 -28.04 32.82
C ILE A 577 -21.88 -27.77 32.65
N SER A 578 -22.53 -27.48 33.78
CA SER A 578 -23.99 -27.50 33.89
C SER A 578 -24.63 -26.38 33.05
N LYS A 579 -25.72 -26.73 32.36
CA LYS A 579 -26.64 -25.73 31.80
C LYS A 579 -27.20 -24.87 32.93
N GLY A 580 -26.89 -23.57 32.91
CA GLY A 580 -27.45 -22.57 33.82
C GLY A 580 -26.93 -21.17 33.46
N SER A 581 -27.75 -20.19 33.09
CA SER A 581 -29.22 -20.24 32.92
C SER A 581 -29.61 -20.54 31.46
N LEU A 582 -30.60 -21.42 31.26
CA LEU A 582 -31.36 -21.52 30.01
C LEU A 582 -32.75 -20.93 30.26
N ASP A 583 -32.85 -19.60 30.16
CA ASP A 583 -34.15 -18.91 30.07
C ASP A 583 -33.99 -17.67 29.18
N ASN A 584 -34.64 -17.71 28.01
CA ASN A 584 -35.01 -16.55 27.17
C ASN A 584 -33.92 -15.63 26.63
N PHE A 585 -32.92 -16.17 25.93
CA PHE A 585 -32.35 -15.51 24.74
C PHE A 585 -32.25 -16.51 23.58
N HIS A 586 -32.62 -16.06 22.37
CA HIS A 586 -32.58 -16.88 21.16
C HIS A 586 -31.15 -17.11 20.67
N GLU A 587 -30.93 -18.17 19.89
CA GLU A 587 -29.62 -18.53 19.35
C GLU A 587 -29.09 -17.42 18.42
N GLU A 588 -28.00 -16.76 18.83
CA GLU A 588 -27.30 -15.76 18.01
C GLU A 588 -26.09 -16.39 17.30
N ASN A 589 -25.98 -16.15 15.98
CA ASN A 589 -24.86 -16.58 15.15
C ASN A 589 -23.49 -16.16 15.75
N GLU A 590 -22.46 -17.00 15.59
CA GLU A 590 -21.09 -16.74 16.04
C GLU A 590 -20.55 -15.40 15.53
N SER A 591 -20.86 -15.04 14.28
CA SER A 591 -20.54 -13.74 13.69
C SER A 591 -21.16 -12.58 14.47
N ASN A 592 -22.45 -12.68 14.83
CA ASN A 592 -23.15 -11.65 15.61
C ASN A 592 -22.53 -11.49 17.00
N ARG A 593 -22.24 -12.61 17.67
CA ARG A 593 -21.59 -12.63 18.98
C ARG A 593 -20.22 -11.96 18.93
N SER A 594 -19.41 -12.26 17.91
CA SER A 594 -18.10 -11.64 17.72
C SER A 594 -18.19 -10.12 17.52
N LEU A 595 -19.18 -9.65 16.76
CA LEU A 595 -19.42 -8.21 16.59
C LEU A 595 -19.88 -7.54 17.89
N ASP A 596 -20.71 -8.20 18.69
CA ASP A 596 -21.17 -7.68 19.98
C ASP A 596 -20.06 -7.64 21.04
N GLU A 597 -19.20 -8.67 21.10
CA GLU A 597 -18.00 -8.66 21.95
C GLU A 597 -17.03 -7.53 21.54
N LEU A 598 -16.82 -7.31 20.24
CA LEU A 598 -16.05 -6.15 19.73
C LEU A 598 -16.69 -4.81 20.11
N ASN A 599 -18.00 -4.67 19.94
CA ASN A 599 -18.71 -3.43 20.22
C ASN A 599 -18.76 -3.10 21.74
N LYS A 600 -18.89 -4.11 22.60
CA LYS A 600 -18.76 -3.97 24.06
C LYS A 600 -17.36 -3.55 24.49
N LYS A 601 -16.33 -3.96 23.74
CA LYS A 601 -14.91 -3.67 24.02
C LYS A 601 -14.46 -2.28 23.53
N TYR A 602 -15.03 -1.77 22.43
CA TYR A 602 -14.61 -0.50 21.80
C TYR A 602 -15.74 0.56 21.59
N PRO A 603 -16.71 0.76 22.51
CA PRO A 603 -17.96 1.51 22.28
C PRO A 603 -17.79 3.02 22.01
N LYS A 604 -16.56 3.56 22.01
CA LYS A 604 -16.26 4.93 21.59
C LYS A 604 -16.07 5.07 20.07
N ILE A 605 -15.76 3.98 19.37
CA ILE A 605 -15.47 3.97 17.92
C ILE A 605 -16.29 2.92 17.16
N THR A 606 -17.09 2.10 17.85
CA THR A 606 -17.98 1.10 17.28
C THR A 606 -19.46 1.43 17.49
N GLU A 607 -20.31 0.95 16.60
CA GLU A 607 -21.76 0.90 16.79
C GLU A 607 -22.38 -0.29 16.03
N LEU A 608 -23.16 -1.15 16.68
CA LEU A 608 -23.88 -2.22 16.00
C LEU A 608 -25.06 -1.68 15.19
N LYS A 609 -25.23 -2.21 13.98
CA LYS A 609 -26.40 -2.01 13.11
C LYS A 609 -27.04 -3.36 12.80
N THR A 610 -28.36 -3.41 12.81
CA THR A 610 -29.11 -4.55 12.29
C THR A 610 -29.32 -4.37 10.79
N VAL A 611 -28.94 -5.37 10.00
CA VAL A 611 -29.24 -5.48 8.57
C VAL A 611 -30.72 -5.83 8.40
N GLY A 612 -31.14 -6.89 9.10
CA GLY A 612 -32.52 -7.36 9.20
C GLY A 612 -32.60 -8.67 9.97
N THR A 613 -33.63 -9.46 9.66
CA THR A 613 -33.82 -10.83 10.16
C THR A 613 -34.20 -11.72 8.98
N THR A 614 -33.56 -12.88 8.84
CA THR A 614 -33.80 -13.83 7.75
C THR A 614 -35.12 -14.58 7.87
N THR A 615 -35.49 -15.33 6.83
CA THR A 615 -36.69 -16.19 6.81
C THR A 615 -36.66 -17.35 7.80
N LYS A 616 -35.49 -17.87 8.24
CA LYS A 616 -35.41 -18.82 9.36
C LYS A 616 -35.49 -18.14 10.75
N GLY A 617 -35.46 -16.80 10.81
CA GLY A 617 -35.53 -16.01 12.04
C GLY A 617 -34.18 -15.52 12.57
N THR A 618 -33.08 -15.75 11.85
CA THR A 618 -31.73 -15.36 12.26
C THR A 618 -31.54 -13.84 12.11
N ARG A 619 -31.19 -13.16 13.20
CA ARG A 619 -30.84 -11.73 13.17
C ARG A 619 -29.51 -11.54 12.42
N VAL A 620 -29.41 -10.55 11.52
CA VAL A 620 -28.18 -10.26 10.77
C VAL A 620 -27.62 -8.91 11.20
N LEU A 621 -26.34 -8.88 11.63
CA LEU A 621 -25.67 -7.68 12.15
C LEU A 621 -24.50 -7.23 11.29
N ALA A 622 -24.26 -5.92 11.32
CA ALA A 622 -23.06 -5.26 10.85
C ALA A 622 -22.50 -4.35 11.96
N ILE A 623 -21.18 -4.13 11.98
CA ILE A 623 -20.53 -3.19 12.90
C ILE A 623 -20.08 -1.95 12.12
N GLN A 624 -20.52 -0.79 12.57
CA GLN A 624 -20.07 0.51 12.08
C GLN A 624 -18.82 0.92 12.88
N LEU A 625 -17.74 1.27 12.18
CA LEU A 625 -16.46 1.71 12.74
C LEU A 625 -16.21 3.16 12.32
N ALA A 626 -16.23 4.09 13.28
CA ALA A 626 -16.02 5.52 13.05
C ALA A 626 -15.61 6.25 14.33
N ALA A 627 -14.58 7.09 14.26
CA ALA A 627 -14.11 7.89 15.39
C ALA A 627 -15.11 8.98 15.80
N ARG A 628 -15.75 8.83 16.97
CA ARG A 628 -16.68 9.82 17.56
C ARG A 628 -15.92 11.02 18.17
N ASN A 629 -15.37 11.87 17.31
CA ASN A 629 -14.57 13.04 17.68
C ASN A 629 -15.41 14.34 17.59
N SER A 630 -15.64 15.02 18.73
CA SER A 630 -16.66 16.07 18.89
C SER A 630 -16.46 17.31 18.01
N LYS A 631 -15.23 17.60 17.56
CA LYS A 631 -14.92 18.71 16.67
C LYS A 631 -15.23 18.45 15.18
N ARG A 632 -15.43 17.18 14.78
CA ARG A 632 -15.72 16.78 13.37
C ARG A 632 -17.14 16.27 13.15
N GLN A 633 -17.96 16.14 14.20
CA GLN A 633 -19.30 15.55 14.15
C GLN A 633 -20.32 16.33 13.29
N VAL A 634 -19.97 17.55 12.85
CA VAL A 634 -20.76 18.42 11.95
C VAL A 634 -20.63 18.01 10.47
N ILE A 635 -19.56 17.31 10.08
CA ILE A 635 -19.28 16.97 8.68
C ILE A 635 -19.74 15.53 8.38
N SER A 636 -20.55 15.38 7.34
CA SER A 636 -20.98 14.06 6.85
C SER A 636 -19.81 13.30 6.22
N ARG A 637 -19.70 11.98 6.48
CA ARG A 637 -18.61 11.12 6.00
C ARG A 637 -19.07 10.12 4.94
N PRO A 638 -18.25 9.81 3.92
CA PRO A 638 -18.52 8.72 2.99
C PRO A 638 -18.55 7.38 3.72
N THR A 639 -19.46 6.49 3.31
CA THR A 639 -19.57 5.14 3.86
C THR A 639 -18.93 4.12 2.92
N ILE A 640 -18.10 3.22 3.46
CA ILE A 640 -17.51 2.08 2.75
C ILE A 640 -18.06 0.79 3.40
N VAL A 641 -18.53 -0.16 2.60
CA VAL A 641 -19.05 -1.45 3.09
C VAL A 641 -18.06 -2.58 2.80
N TYR A 642 -17.84 -3.44 3.78
CA TYR A 642 -17.19 -4.74 3.59
C TYR A 642 -18.20 -5.82 3.99
N SER A 643 -18.53 -6.73 3.08
CA SER A 643 -19.55 -7.76 3.29
C SER A 643 -19.08 -9.16 2.88
N ALA A 644 -19.71 -10.20 3.41
CA ALA A 644 -19.62 -11.56 2.89
C ALA A 644 -20.92 -12.36 3.16
N GLY A 645 -20.92 -13.66 2.87
CA GLY A 645 -22.03 -14.58 3.13
C GLY A 645 -23.13 -14.65 2.06
N VAL A 646 -23.27 -13.63 1.20
CA VAL A 646 -24.28 -13.62 0.11
C VAL A 646 -23.97 -14.67 -0.98
N GLY A 647 -22.69 -14.94 -1.20
CA GLY A 647 -22.18 -15.82 -2.25
C GLY A 647 -21.45 -17.05 -1.69
N ARG A 648 -20.26 -17.33 -2.25
CA ARG A 648 -19.42 -18.47 -1.86
C ARG A 648 -18.57 -18.03 -0.66
N GLY A 649 -18.67 -18.59 0.56
CA GLY A 649 -17.73 -18.16 1.63
C GLY A 649 -17.93 -18.55 3.10
N ALA A 650 -19.01 -19.26 3.47
CA ALA A 650 -19.60 -19.30 4.83
C ALA A 650 -18.68 -19.13 6.08
N PRO A 651 -17.53 -19.83 6.26
CA PRO A 651 -16.67 -19.66 7.44
C PRO A 651 -15.54 -18.63 7.22
N THR A 652 -14.62 -18.90 6.28
CA THR A 652 -13.33 -18.18 6.17
C THR A 652 -13.51 -16.69 5.83
N THR A 653 -14.44 -16.32 4.94
CA THR A 653 -14.65 -14.90 4.58
C THR A 653 -15.30 -14.11 5.72
N SER A 654 -16.16 -14.77 6.49
CA SER A 654 -16.84 -14.19 7.65
C SER A 654 -15.83 -13.92 8.77
N GLN A 655 -14.99 -14.91 9.10
CA GLN A 655 -13.92 -14.73 10.09
C GLN A 655 -12.88 -13.69 9.63
N LEU A 656 -12.51 -13.67 8.35
CA LEU A 656 -11.62 -12.65 7.76
C LEU A 656 -12.11 -11.22 8.02
N LEU A 657 -13.41 -10.96 7.85
CA LEU A 657 -14.00 -9.64 8.11
C LEU A 657 -14.06 -9.30 9.61
N ILE A 658 -14.19 -10.30 10.49
CA ILE A 658 -14.11 -10.11 11.94
C ILE A 658 -12.66 -9.73 12.35
N TYR A 659 -11.65 -10.38 11.77
CA TYR A 659 -10.24 -9.99 11.97
C TYR A 659 -9.94 -8.59 11.43
N PHE A 660 -10.48 -8.21 10.27
CA PHE A 660 -10.34 -6.85 9.73
C PHE A 660 -10.96 -5.80 10.65
N ALA A 661 -12.16 -6.05 11.18
CA ALA A 661 -12.81 -5.15 12.14
C ALA A 661 -12.01 -5.02 13.45
N ASP A 662 -11.54 -6.14 14.02
CA ASP A 662 -10.69 -6.17 15.21
C ASP A 662 -9.34 -5.47 15.00
N TYR A 663 -8.72 -5.63 13.82
CA TYR A 663 -7.48 -4.96 13.44
C TYR A 663 -7.65 -3.44 13.40
N LEU A 664 -8.71 -2.93 12.77
CA LEU A 664 -8.98 -1.49 12.68
C LEU A 664 -9.16 -0.87 14.08
N VAL A 665 -10.00 -1.46 14.94
CA VAL A 665 -10.24 -0.92 16.29
C VAL A 665 -9.03 -1.07 17.23
N ARG A 666 -8.18 -2.09 17.04
CA ARG A 666 -6.95 -2.26 17.85
C ARG A 666 -5.82 -1.31 17.46
N ASN A 667 -5.79 -0.83 16.23
CA ASN A 667 -4.71 0.03 15.71
C ASN A 667 -5.10 1.51 15.59
N TYR A 668 -6.37 1.86 15.82
CA TYR A 668 -6.78 3.24 16.07
C TYR A 668 -5.89 3.91 17.14
N GLN A 669 -5.40 5.11 16.85
CA GLN A 669 -4.42 5.89 17.64
C GLN A 669 -3.03 5.25 17.82
N LYS A 670 -2.70 4.19 17.05
CA LYS A 670 -1.34 3.60 17.00
C LYS A 670 -0.77 3.66 15.59
N ASP A 671 -1.55 3.18 14.62
CA ASP A 671 -1.26 3.30 13.20
C ASP A 671 -1.89 4.59 12.67
N LYS A 672 -1.12 5.39 11.94
CA LYS A 672 -1.58 6.68 11.43
C LYS A 672 -2.67 6.50 10.36
N SER A 673 -2.44 5.62 9.38
CA SER A 673 -3.35 5.39 8.26
C SER A 673 -4.71 4.86 8.75
N VAL A 674 -4.71 3.88 9.67
CA VAL A 674 -5.94 3.36 10.31
C VAL A 674 -6.66 4.46 11.12
N THR A 675 -5.91 5.37 11.74
CA THR A 675 -6.50 6.51 12.46
C THR A 675 -7.14 7.51 11.49
N ASP A 676 -6.42 7.92 10.44
CA ASP A 676 -6.92 8.82 9.40
C ASP A 676 -8.16 8.22 8.70
N PHE A 677 -8.16 6.91 8.43
CA PHE A 677 -9.32 6.20 7.89
C PHE A 677 -10.55 6.26 8.81
N LEU A 678 -10.39 5.97 10.10
CA LEU A 678 -11.48 6.00 11.08
C LEU A 678 -11.95 7.43 11.42
N GLU A 679 -11.13 8.46 11.17
CA GLU A 679 -11.52 9.87 11.30
C GLU A 679 -12.19 10.46 10.05
N ASN A 680 -11.90 9.94 8.86
CA ASN A 680 -12.40 10.46 7.58
C ASN A 680 -13.62 9.68 7.03
N PHE A 681 -13.62 8.36 7.16
CA PHE A 681 -14.67 7.49 6.62
C PHE A 681 -15.67 7.02 7.68
N ASN A 682 -16.70 6.32 7.21
CA ASN A 682 -17.63 5.52 7.98
C ASN A 682 -17.57 4.08 7.46
N ILE A 683 -16.91 3.17 8.17
CA ILE A 683 -16.66 1.81 7.68
C ILE A 683 -17.76 0.90 8.24
N LEU A 684 -18.45 0.12 7.40
CA LEU A 684 -19.51 -0.78 7.82
C LEU A 684 -19.14 -2.21 7.44
N VAL A 685 -18.84 -3.04 8.44
CA VAL A 685 -18.42 -4.43 8.24
C VAL A 685 -19.58 -5.37 8.57
N ALA A 686 -20.02 -6.16 7.58
CA ALA A 686 -21.08 -7.15 7.70
C ALA A 686 -20.51 -8.55 7.39
N PRO A 687 -19.95 -9.27 8.39
CA PRO A 687 -19.21 -10.51 8.17
C PRO A 687 -20.01 -11.60 7.45
N ASP A 688 -21.32 -11.65 7.67
CA ASP A 688 -22.18 -12.71 7.19
C ASP A 688 -23.59 -12.16 6.95
N LEU A 689 -23.94 -11.90 5.70
CA LEU A 689 -25.24 -11.35 5.30
C LEU A 689 -26.33 -12.42 5.10
N PHE A 690 -25.97 -13.72 5.05
CA PHE A 690 -26.94 -14.81 4.85
C PHE A 690 -26.52 -16.08 5.63
N PRO A 691 -26.61 -16.04 6.98
CA PRO A 691 -26.14 -17.11 7.86
C PRO A 691 -26.93 -18.42 7.73
N ASP A 692 -28.11 -18.35 7.12
CA ASP A 692 -29.02 -19.49 6.96
C ASP A 692 -28.59 -20.47 5.86
N ASN A 693 -27.48 -20.20 5.17
CA ASN A 693 -26.97 -21.03 4.08
C ASN A 693 -26.27 -22.28 4.63
N ASP A 694 -26.81 -23.47 4.32
CA ASP A 694 -26.23 -24.77 4.65
C ASP A 694 -24.99 -25.08 3.75
N GLY A 695 -24.00 -24.17 3.80
CA GLY A 695 -22.81 -24.15 2.96
C GLY A 695 -21.84 -25.27 3.32
N ALA A 696 -21.94 -26.38 2.59
CA ALA A 696 -21.02 -27.51 2.73
C ALA A 696 -19.55 -27.08 2.63
N LEU A 697 -18.68 -27.78 3.37
CA LEU A 697 -17.22 -27.60 3.33
C LEU A 697 -16.71 -28.09 1.96
N THR A 698 -16.43 -27.18 1.03
CA THR A 698 -16.17 -27.50 -0.38
C THR A 698 -15.13 -26.58 -1.02
N CYS A 699 -14.18 -27.21 -1.71
CA CYS A 699 -13.33 -26.58 -2.73
C CYS A 699 -13.96 -26.64 -4.15
N SER A 700 -15.28 -26.87 -4.26
CA SER A 700 -16.04 -26.97 -5.52
C SER A 700 -16.95 -25.76 -5.69
N ALA A 701 -17.09 -25.26 -6.93
CA ALA A 701 -17.92 -24.07 -7.20
C ALA A 701 -19.44 -24.30 -7.16
N SER A 702 -19.91 -25.54 -7.05
CA SER A 702 -21.32 -25.92 -7.26
C SER A 702 -22.19 -25.83 -5.99
N SER A 703 -22.61 -24.62 -5.61
CA SER A 703 -23.71 -24.41 -4.64
C SER A 703 -24.51 -23.13 -4.95
N SER A 704 -25.77 -23.06 -4.52
CA SER A 704 -26.70 -21.97 -4.83
C SER A 704 -26.38 -20.68 -4.04
N SER A 705 -26.11 -19.59 -4.76
CA SER A 705 -26.07 -18.23 -4.22
C SER A 705 -27.45 -17.56 -4.26
N LEU A 706 -27.65 -16.52 -3.45
CA LEU A 706 -28.86 -15.68 -3.51
C LEU A 706 -28.92 -14.93 -4.85
N LYS A 707 -30.13 -14.81 -5.41
CA LYS A 707 -30.41 -14.08 -6.66
C LYS A 707 -31.03 -12.72 -6.38
N PHE A 708 -30.56 -11.71 -7.11
CA PHE A 708 -30.97 -10.31 -7.05
C PHE A 708 -31.51 -9.85 -8.42
N PRO A 709 -32.64 -10.40 -8.89
CA PRO A 709 -33.25 -9.97 -10.14
C PRO A 709 -33.65 -8.48 -10.09
N ILE A 710 -33.43 -7.79 -11.20
CA ILE A 710 -33.72 -6.34 -11.34
C ILE A 710 -35.21 -6.13 -11.64
N ASP A 711 -35.76 -6.86 -12.62
CA ASP A 711 -37.13 -6.70 -13.14
C ASP A 711 -38.15 -7.71 -12.57
N SER A 712 -37.74 -8.56 -11.62
CA SER A 712 -38.57 -9.64 -11.06
C SER A 712 -38.54 -9.65 -9.53
N PRO A 713 -39.59 -10.17 -8.86
CA PRO A 713 -39.65 -10.16 -7.40
C PRO A 713 -38.55 -11.04 -6.78
N MET A 714 -37.80 -10.44 -5.85
CA MET A 714 -36.75 -11.10 -5.06
C MET A 714 -37.33 -12.03 -3.99
N THR A 715 -36.51 -12.96 -3.49
CA THR A 715 -36.79 -13.65 -2.22
C THR A 715 -36.75 -12.67 -1.04
N PRO A 716 -37.41 -12.95 0.10
CA PRO A 716 -37.39 -12.03 1.25
C PRO A 716 -35.98 -11.76 1.79
N ASP A 717 -35.10 -12.76 1.80
CA ASP A 717 -33.71 -12.62 2.26
C ASP A 717 -32.85 -11.78 1.31
N ALA A 718 -33.00 -11.99 -0.01
CA ALA A 718 -32.34 -11.12 -1.01
C ALA A 718 -32.89 -9.68 -0.93
N LYS A 719 -34.20 -9.52 -0.73
CA LYS A 719 -34.83 -8.20 -0.52
C LYS A 719 -34.31 -7.50 0.72
N MET A 720 -34.12 -8.20 1.85
CA MET A 720 -33.52 -7.65 3.07
C MET A 720 -32.14 -7.03 2.79
N ILE A 721 -31.28 -7.76 2.07
CA ILE A 721 -29.93 -7.29 1.71
C ILE A 721 -30.00 -6.11 0.73
N ALA A 722 -30.87 -6.18 -0.28
CA ALA A 722 -31.08 -5.10 -1.26
C ALA A 722 -31.57 -3.80 -0.61
N ASP A 723 -32.60 -3.88 0.24
CA ASP A 723 -33.15 -2.74 0.98
C ASP A 723 -32.10 -2.15 1.95
N TRP A 724 -31.21 -2.97 2.53
CA TRP A 724 -30.11 -2.52 3.37
C TRP A 724 -29.04 -1.75 2.59
N PHE A 725 -28.62 -2.21 1.40
CA PHE A 725 -27.69 -1.45 0.55
C PHE A 725 -28.30 -0.11 0.07
N GLN A 726 -29.58 -0.12 -0.38
CA GLN A 726 -30.30 1.11 -0.74
C GLN A 726 -30.37 2.13 0.42
N LYS A 727 -30.58 1.65 1.65
CA LYS A 727 -30.64 2.47 2.87
C LYS A 727 -29.26 2.99 3.29
N THR A 728 -28.21 2.19 3.09
CA THR A 728 -26.84 2.49 3.53
C THR A 728 -26.17 3.55 2.67
N LYS A 729 -26.43 3.58 1.35
CA LYS A 729 -25.85 4.56 0.41
C LYS A 729 -24.31 4.63 0.54
N ALA A 730 -23.69 3.46 0.53
CA ALA A 730 -22.23 3.35 0.51
C ALA A 730 -21.69 3.85 -0.83
N VAL A 731 -20.46 4.36 -0.83
CA VAL A 731 -19.77 4.81 -2.06
C VAL A 731 -19.14 3.61 -2.76
N VAL A 732 -18.48 2.75 -1.98
CA VAL A 732 -17.89 1.48 -2.44
C VAL A 732 -18.30 0.36 -1.51
N ALA A 733 -18.55 -0.82 -2.08
CA ALA A 733 -18.72 -2.06 -1.34
C ALA A 733 -17.74 -3.14 -1.83
N ILE A 734 -17.15 -3.88 -0.90
CA ILE A 734 -16.24 -4.99 -1.17
C ILE A 734 -16.88 -6.26 -0.61
N ASN A 735 -17.38 -7.13 -1.50
CA ASN A 735 -18.08 -8.35 -1.13
C ASN A 735 -17.15 -9.56 -1.28
N LEU A 736 -16.76 -10.17 -0.16
CA LEU A 736 -15.74 -11.22 -0.13
C LEU A 736 -16.35 -12.61 -0.37
N ASN A 737 -15.71 -13.34 -1.27
CA ASN A 737 -16.09 -14.69 -1.71
C ASN A 737 -14.90 -15.67 -1.64
N SER A 738 -15.17 -16.96 -1.73
CA SER A 738 -14.20 -18.06 -1.84
C SER A 738 -14.46 -18.92 -3.09
N GLY A 739 -13.53 -19.81 -3.43
CA GLY A 739 -13.62 -20.68 -4.62
C GLY A 739 -12.68 -20.28 -5.76
N SER A 740 -11.96 -19.17 -5.63
CA SER A 740 -11.01 -18.66 -6.63
C SER A 740 -10.06 -17.62 -6.03
N ARG A 741 -9.21 -17.00 -6.85
CA ARG A 741 -8.33 -15.87 -6.49
C ARG A 741 -8.30 -14.81 -7.60
N HIS A 742 -9.29 -13.92 -7.60
CA HIS A 742 -9.48 -12.83 -8.56
C HIS A 742 -10.51 -11.81 -8.06
N VAL A 743 -10.72 -10.71 -8.80
CA VAL A 743 -11.80 -9.74 -8.58
C VAL A 743 -12.76 -9.74 -9.77
N GLU A 744 -14.06 -9.92 -9.49
CA GLU A 744 -15.15 -9.69 -10.45
C GLU A 744 -15.61 -8.21 -10.37
N ILE A 745 -15.73 -7.57 -11.53
CA ILE A 745 -16.39 -6.26 -11.74
C ILE A 745 -17.71 -6.44 -12.53
N PRO A 746 -18.65 -5.48 -12.55
CA PRO A 746 -19.83 -5.59 -13.40
C PRO A 746 -19.44 -5.63 -14.89
N TYR A 747 -20.21 -6.22 -15.81
CA TYR A 747 -21.50 -6.90 -15.62
C TYR A 747 -21.41 -8.42 -15.52
N GLY A 748 -22.35 -9.02 -14.78
CA GLY A 748 -22.70 -10.43 -14.81
C GLY A 748 -23.44 -10.85 -16.08
N PHE A 749 -24.35 -10.02 -16.60
CA PHE A 749 -25.15 -10.35 -17.78
C PHE A 749 -25.64 -9.10 -18.54
N ASN A 750 -25.44 -9.06 -19.87
CA ASN A 750 -25.95 -8.00 -20.75
C ASN A 750 -27.01 -8.56 -21.70
N SER A 751 -28.27 -8.13 -21.52
CA SER A 751 -29.42 -8.56 -22.33
C SER A 751 -29.45 -7.97 -23.74
N ASN A 752 -28.79 -6.82 -23.96
CA ASN A 752 -28.79 -6.13 -25.25
C ASN A 752 -27.65 -6.60 -26.18
N ASN A 753 -26.52 -7.05 -25.62
CA ASN A 753 -25.37 -7.56 -26.38
C ASN A 753 -24.68 -8.72 -25.63
N PRO A 754 -25.11 -9.98 -25.84
CA PRO A 754 -24.54 -11.14 -25.16
C PRO A 754 -23.05 -11.32 -25.49
N GLY A 755 -22.19 -11.22 -24.47
CA GLY A 755 -20.74 -11.26 -24.63
C GLY A 755 -20.03 -9.90 -24.57
N HIS A 756 -20.72 -8.80 -24.23
CA HIS A 756 -20.12 -7.49 -24.04
C HIS A 756 -20.49 -6.94 -22.65
N PHE A 757 -19.56 -7.04 -21.70
CA PHE A 757 -19.83 -6.86 -20.26
C PHE A 757 -19.40 -5.50 -19.68
N SER A 758 -18.82 -4.62 -20.51
CA SER A 758 -18.30 -3.31 -20.11
C SER A 758 -19.37 -2.32 -19.63
N THR A 759 -18.99 -1.45 -18.70
CA THR A 759 -19.79 -0.33 -18.17
C THR A 759 -19.26 1.05 -18.59
N ASN A 760 -20.05 2.09 -18.35
CA ASN A 760 -19.62 3.49 -18.43
C ASN A 760 -18.55 3.85 -17.37
N ASP A 761 -18.43 3.05 -16.31
CA ASP A 761 -17.60 3.29 -15.13
C ASP A 761 -16.42 2.31 -15.05
N ASP A 762 -16.11 1.59 -16.14
CA ASP A 762 -15.09 0.54 -16.18
C ASP A 762 -13.69 1.02 -15.82
N GLU A 763 -13.36 2.29 -16.08
CA GLU A 763 -12.09 2.89 -15.63
C GLU A 763 -12.00 2.92 -14.10
N ILE A 764 -13.10 3.27 -13.43
CA ILE A 764 -13.19 3.34 -11.96
C ILE A 764 -13.20 1.92 -11.37
N PHE A 765 -14.00 1.01 -11.95
CA PHE A 765 -14.01 -0.39 -11.53
C PHE A 765 -12.66 -1.08 -11.72
N SER A 766 -11.99 -0.84 -12.85
CA SER A 766 -10.64 -1.36 -13.12
C SER A 766 -9.62 -0.79 -12.15
N TYR A 767 -9.67 0.52 -11.86
CA TYR A 767 -8.77 1.16 -10.90
C TYR A 767 -8.95 0.61 -9.47
N LEU A 768 -10.19 0.42 -9.02
CA LEU A 768 -10.47 -0.16 -7.71
C LEU A 768 -10.08 -1.65 -7.66
N ALA A 769 -10.36 -2.42 -8.71
CA ALA A 769 -10.02 -3.83 -8.77
C ALA A 769 -8.49 -4.07 -8.86
N SER A 770 -7.77 -3.29 -9.68
CA SER A 770 -6.31 -3.39 -9.78
C SER A 770 -5.62 -2.94 -8.49
N THR A 771 -6.14 -1.89 -7.82
CA THR A 771 -5.68 -1.50 -6.47
C THR A 771 -5.75 -2.68 -5.50
N TYR A 772 -6.76 -3.56 -5.61
CA TYR A 772 -6.85 -4.78 -4.81
C TYR A 772 -5.79 -5.82 -5.21
N THR A 773 -5.68 -6.15 -6.50
CA THR A 773 -4.82 -7.26 -6.96
C THR A 773 -3.33 -6.93 -6.96
N GLU A 774 -2.96 -5.67 -7.18
CA GLU A 774 -1.59 -5.14 -7.07
C GLU A 774 -1.05 -5.19 -5.63
N ASN A 775 -1.94 -4.99 -4.64
CA ASN A 775 -1.58 -5.04 -3.21
C ASN A 775 -1.70 -6.45 -2.60
N HIS A 776 -2.18 -7.44 -3.35
CA HIS A 776 -2.23 -8.84 -2.94
C HIS A 776 -0.94 -9.54 -3.37
N PRO A 777 -0.26 -10.34 -2.53
CA PRO A 777 1.02 -10.98 -2.85
C PRO A 777 0.96 -12.06 -3.95
N SER A 778 -0.15 -12.19 -4.68
CA SER A 778 -0.31 -13.26 -5.66
C SER A 778 -1.37 -13.05 -6.76
N MET A 779 -2.46 -12.29 -6.55
CA MET A 779 -3.58 -12.24 -7.52
C MET A 779 -3.19 -11.69 -8.90
N ILE A 780 -2.11 -10.92 -8.98
CA ILE A 780 -1.53 -10.41 -10.23
C ILE A 780 -0.83 -11.49 -11.08
N LEU A 781 -0.54 -12.67 -10.52
CA LEU A 781 0.23 -13.74 -11.17
C LEU A 781 -0.66 -14.60 -12.11
N PRO A 782 -0.24 -14.87 -13.36
CA PRO A 782 -1.10 -15.47 -14.40
C PRO A 782 -1.52 -16.93 -14.14
N ASN A 783 -0.93 -17.61 -13.16
CA ASN A 783 -1.17 -19.04 -12.88
C ASN A 783 -2.02 -19.29 -11.61
N GLN A 784 -2.77 -18.30 -11.10
CA GLN A 784 -3.56 -18.39 -9.86
C GLN A 784 -4.93 -19.12 -9.96
N LYS A 785 -5.14 -19.97 -10.97
CA LYS A 785 -6.40 -20.73 -11.10
C LYS A 785 -6.54 -21.77 -9.98
N CYS A 786 -7.50 -21.57 -9.08
CA CYS A 786 -7.92 -22.59 -8.11
C CYS A 786 -8.72 -23.74 -8.79
N GLN A 787 -9.37 -23.45 -9.92
CA GLN A 787 -10.12 -24.37 -10.79
C GLN A 787 -9.94 -23.89 -12.24
N ASP A 788 -9.86 -24.82 -13.21
CA ASP A 788 -9.53 -24.51 -14.60
C ASP A 788 -10.66 -23.80 -15.38
N ASP A 789 -11.91 -23.97 -14.94
CA ASP A 789 -13.15 -23.50 -15.58
C ASP A 789 -13.43 -22.01 -15.39
N VAL A 790 -12.84 -21.39 -14.36
CA VAL A 790 -12.94 -19.94 -14.12
C VAL A 790 -12.05 -19.16 -15.08
N ASN A 791 -12.60 -18.18 -15.79
CA ASN A 791 -11.86 -17.30 -16.69
C ASN A 791 -11.36 -16.05 -15.96
N ILE A 792 -10.17 -16.15 -15.39
CA ILE A 792 -9.46 -15.02 -14.77
C ILE A 792 -8.82 -14.19 -15.88
N GLY A 793 -9.19 -12.91 -15.97
CA GLY A 793 -8.64 -11.96 -16.92
C GLY A 793 -7.24 -11.46 -16.54
N LYS A 794 -6.75 -10.44 -17.25
CA LYS A 794 -5.40 -9.90 -17.00
C LYS A 794 -5.29 -9.30 -15.59
N TYR A 795 -4.15 -9.52 -14.94
CA TYR A 795 -3.82 -8.98 -13.61
C TYR A 795 -4.82 -9.36 -12.49
N GLY A 796 -5.54 -10.47 -12.66
CA GLY A 796 -6.48 -10.97 -11.64
C GLY A 796 -7.85 -10.26 -11.64
N VAL A 797 -8.17 -9.46 -12.66
CA VAL A 797 -9.47 -8.75 -12.80
C VAL A 797 -10.24 -9.34 -13.98
N THR A 798 -11.55 -9.49 -13.84
CA THR A 798 -12.45 -10.01 -14.90
C THR A 798 -13.87 -9.45 -14.72
N HIS A 799 -14.67 -9.37 -15.79
CA HIS A 799 -16.10 -9.07 -15.63
C HIS A 799 -16.83 -10.31 -15.08
N SER A 800 -17.81 -10.10 -14.21
CA SER A 800 -18.59 -11.17 -13.57
C SER A 800 -19.23 -12.15 -14.56
N GLY A 801 -19.60 -11.67 -15.74
CA GLY A 801 -20.16 -12.46 -16.84
C GLY A 801 -19.13 -13.15 -17.75
N GLU A 802 -17.86 -12.75 -17.69
CA GLU A 802 -16.75 -13.45 -18.35
C GLU A 802 -16.19 -14.58 -17.47
N ALA A 803 -16.25 -14.42 -16.14
CA ALA A 803 -15.65 -15.31 -15.16
C ALA A 803 -16.12 -16.78 -15.26
N LEU A 804 -17.36 -17.03 -15.71
CA LEU A 804 -17.95 -18.36 -15.85
C LEU A 804 -18.63 -18.55 -17.23
N PRO A 805 -18.47 -19.72 -17.89
CA PRO A 805 -19.10 -19.99 -19.19
C PRO A 805 -20.63 -19.89 -19.16
N GLY A 806 -21.17 -18.83 -19.78
CA GLY A 806 -22.62 -18.60 -19.91
C GLY A 806 -23.12 -17.29 -19.27
N GLY A 807 -22.29 -16.58 -18.51
CA GLY A 807 -22.67 -15.36 -17.80
C GLY A 807 -23.40 -15.61 -16.48
N ARG A 808 -23.49 -14.56 -15.65
CA ARG A 808 -24.00 -14.60 -14.27
C ARG A 808 -25.16 -13.61 -14.09
N SER A 809 -26.37 -14.03 -14.45
CA SER A 809 -27.58 -13.21 -14.23
C SER A 809 -27.92 -13.07 -12.74
N ASP A 810 -28.69 -12.03 -12.41
CA ASP A 810 -29.26 -11.80 -11.08
C ASP A 810 -28.20 -11.67 -9.95
N SER A 811 -27.05 -11.06 -10.26
CA SER A 811 -25.95 -10.89 -9.30
C SER A 811 -26.16 -9.70 -8.36
N LEU A 812 -25.62 -9.76 -7.14
CA LEU A 812 -25.65 -8.61 -6.22
C LEU A 812 -24.81 -7.43 -6.75
N ILE A 813 -23.70 -7.71 -7.44
CA ILE A 813 -22.80 -6.69 -7.99
C ILE A 813 -23.48 -5.84 -9.08
N ASP A 814 -24.22 -6.47 -10.01
CA ASP A 814 -25.02 -5.75 -11.01
C ASP A 814 -26.15 -4.95 -10.36
N TYR A 815 -26.83 -5.56 -9.37
CA TYR A 815 -27.92 -4.90 -8.65
C TYR A 815 -27.44 -3.68 -7.84
N ALA A 816 -26.28 -3.78 -7.18
CA ALA A 816 -25.69 -2.69 -6.42
C ALA A 816 -25.39 -1.48 -7.32
N TYR A 817 -24.82 -1.74 -8.50
CA TYR A 817 -24.49 -0.70 -9.48
C TYR A 817 -25.71 -0.06 -10.15
N LEU A 818 -26.78 -0.81 -10.45
CA LEU A 818 -27.98 -0.28 -11.10
C LEU A 818 -29.00 0.37 -10.14
N ASN A 819 -29.26 -0.26 -8.99
CA ASN A 819 -30.38 0.10 -8.12
C ASN A 819 -29.95 0.84 -6.84
N THR A 820 -28.64 0.92 -6.58
CA THR A 820 -28.08 1.63 -5.41
C THR A 820 -27.02 2.65 -5.85
N SER A 821 -26.47 3.40 -4.90
CA SER A 821 -25.44 4.41 -5.14
C SER A 821 -24.02 3.90 -4.85
N THR A 822 -23.86 2.57 -4.92
CA THR A 822 -22.68 1.84 -4.48
C THR A 822 -21.96 1.22 -5.67
N LEU A 823 -20.66 1.50 -5.83
CA LEU A 823 -19.80 0.74 -6.72
C LEU A 823 -19.31 -0.52 -5.98
N MET A 824 -19.71 -1.71 -6.43
CA MET A 824 -19.39 -2.98 -5.75
C MET A 824 -18.32 -3.79 -6.49
N LEU A 825 -17.44 -4.45 -5.72
CA LEU A 825 -16.51 -5.48 -6.20
C LEU A 825 -16.84 -6.84 -5.56
N ASP A 826 -16.88 -7.92 -6.35
CA ASP A 826 -16.98 -9.31 -5.85
C ASP A 826 -15.55 -9.88 -5.80
N VAL A 827 -14.94 -9.95 -4.61
CA VAL A 827 -13.52 -10.30 -4.43
C VAL A 827 -13.38 -11.74 -3.95
N TYR A 828 -12.69 -12.58 -4.71
CA TYR A 828 -12.40 -13.96 -4.32
C TYR A 828 -11.07 -14.04 -3.59
N VAL A 829 -11.12 -14.13 -2.27
CA VAL A 829 -9.93 -14.04 -1.39
C VAL A 829 -9.16 -15.35 -1.29
N THR A 830 -9.80 -16.52 -1.52
CA THR A 830 -9.12 -17.82 -1.42
C THR A 830 -9.85 -18.99 -2.11
N CYS A 831 -9.12 -20.08 -2.34
CA CYS A 831 -9.56 -21.24 -3.13
C CYS A 831 -10.64 -22.10 -2.45
N CYS A 832 -10.56 -22.34 -1.14
CA CYS A 832 -11.52 -23.19 -0.41
C CYS A 832 -12.12 -22.44 0.79
N ASN A 833 -13.39 -22.71 1.12
CA ASN A 833 -14.04 -22.19 2.33
C ASN A 833 -13.53 -22.84 3.64
N THR A 834 -12.41 -23.58 3.56
CA THR A 834 -11.68 -24.25 4.63
C THR A 834 -10.23 -23.76 4.78
N ASP A 835 -9.78 -22.84 3.91
CA ASP A 835 -8.40 -22.33 3.96
C ASP A 835 -8.16 -21.59 5.28
N HIS A 836 -6.94 -21.74 5.83
CA HIS A 836 -6.61 -21.23 7.16
C HIS A 836 -6.70 -19.70 7.22
N VAL A 837 -7.61 -19.20 8.07
CA VAL A 837 -8.04 -17.80 8.05
C VAL A 837 -6.91 -16.79 8.28
N MET A 838 -5.88 -17.13 9.05
CA MET A 838 -4.74 -16.23 9.28
C MET A 838 -3.90 -16.01 8.01
N ASP A 839 -3.77 -17.04 7.18
CA ASP A 839 -2.99 -17.02 5.94
C ASP A 839 -3.73 -16.18 4.89
N VAL A 840 -5.05 -16.36 4.80
CA VAL A 840 -5.95 -15.55 3.98
C VAL A 840 -5.97 -14.10 4.47
N TRP A 841 -5.95 -13.88 5.79
CA TRP A 841 -5.90 -12.55 6.39
C TRP A 841 -4.61 -11.79 6.05
N GLU A 842 -3.42 -12.32 6.34
CA GLU A 842 -2.18 -11.57 6.05
C GLU A 842 -1.97 -11.38 4.53
N ALA A 843 -2.48 -12.26 3.67
CA ALA A 843 -2.47 -12.06 2.22
C ALA A 843 -3.41 -10.92 1.74
N ASN A 844 -4.62 -10.82 2.30
CA ASN A 844 -5.64 -9.85 1.82
C ASN A 844 -5.66 -8.52 2.59
N LYS A 845 -5.05 -8.46 3.79
CA LYS A 845 -4.97 -7.29 4.67
C LYS A 845 -4.52 -6.01 3.98
N ASN A 846 -3.45 -6.08 3.17
CA ASN A 846 -2.92 -4.90 2.48
C ASN A 846 -3.89 -4.41 1.40
N SER A 847 -4.45 -5.31 0.60
CA SER A 847 -5.49 -5.01 -0.41
C SER A 847 -6.75 -4.40 0.21
N LEU A 848 -7.24 -4.95 1.33
CA LEU A 848 -8.40 -4.43 2.06
C LEU A 848 -8.18 -2.97 2.52
N LEU A 849 -6.98 -2.63 2.99
CA LEU A 849 -6.60 -1.27 3.38
C LEU A 849 -6.34 -0.35 2.17
N ALA A 850 -5.77 -0.87 1.07
CA ALA A 850 -5.45 -0.12 -0.13
C ALA A 850 -6.71 0.48 -0.79
N ILE A 851 -7.83 -0.28 -0.82
CA ILE A 851 -9.13 0.23 -1.30
C ILE A 851 -9.57 1.47 -0.51
N MET A 852 -9.37 1.49 0.82
CA MET A 852 -9.74 2.64 1.65
C MET A 852 -8.93 3.91 1.28
N GLY A 853 -7.70 3.75 0.82
CA GLY A 853 -6.88 4.84 0.28
C GLY A 853 -7.30 5.29 -1.12
N ALA A 854 -7.80 4.37 -1.97
CA ALA A 854 -8.32 4.72 -3.29
C ALA A 854 -9.63 5.53 -3.24
N VAL A 855 -10.43 5.37 -2.18
CA VAL A 855 -11.73 6.03 -1.99
C VAL A 855 -11.61 7.47 -1.45
N ASP A 856 -10.42 8.04 -1.27
CA ASP A 856 -10.21 9.47 -0.90
C ASP A 856 -10.22 10.44 -2.12
N LYS A 857 -10.82 10.01 -3.23
CA LYS A 857 -10.72 10.64 -4.57
C LYS A 857 -12.08 10.88 -5.21
N GLY A 858 -12.22 11.98 -5.97
CA GLY A 858 -13.41 12.29 -6.76
C GLY A 858 -14.13 13.57 -6.31
N VAL A 859 -15.46 13.50 -6.17
CA VAL A 859 -16.34 14.65 -5.86
C VAL A 859 -17.17 14.40 -4.61
N THR A 860 -17.17 15.38 -3.72
CA THR A 860 -18.09 15.52 -2.58
C THR A 860 -19.01 16.70 -2.83
N GLY A 861 -20.13 16.79 -2.11
CA GLY A 861 -20.94 18.00 -2.15
C GLY A 861 -22.22 17.92 -1.36
N TYR A 862 -23.06 18.93 -1.56
CA TYR A 862 -24.39 19.04 -0.94
C TYR A 862 -25.42 19.47 -1.98
N VAL A 863 -26.61 18.89 -1.95
CA VAL A 863 -27.78 19.35 -2.73
C VAL A 863 -28.77 20.02 -1.77
N LEU A 864 -28.98 21.32 -1.98
CA LEU A 864 -29.77 22.18 -1.11
C LEU A 864 -30.88 22.89 -1.90
N ASN A 865 -31.89 23.42 -1.20
CA ASN A 865 -32.84 24.38 -1.77
C ASN A 865 -32.29 25.83 -1.71
N GLU A 866 -33.07 26.80 -2.18
CA GLU A 866 -32.68 28.23 -2.12
C GLU A 866 -32.51 28.73 -0.68
N GLY A 867 -33.32 28.23 0.27
CA GLY A 867 -33.18 28.44 1.71
C GLY A 867 -31.93 27.80 2.33
N SER A 868 -31.16 27.02 1.58
CA SER A 868 -29.99 26.24 2.02
C SER A 868 -30.32 25.02 2.90
N GLU A 869 -31.56 24.55 2.90
CA GLU A 869 -31.99 23.30 3.53
C GLU A 869 -31.69 22.10 2.59
N PRO A 870 -31.36 20.91 3.11
CA PRO A 870 -31.07 19.74 2.28
C PRO A 870 -32.32 19.18 1.60
N ILE A 871 -32.21 18.84 0.30
CA ILE A 871 -33.25 18.14 -0.47
C ILE A 871 -32.78 16.72 -0.75
N GLY A 872 -33.67 15.72 -0.68
CA GLY A 872 -33.41 14.39 -1.24
C GLY A 872 -33.34 14.46 -2.77
N ALA A 873 -32.18 14.16 -3.34
CA ALA A 873 -31.88 14.34 -4.77
C ALA A 873 -31.20 13.10 -5.37
N LEU A 874 -31.42 12.92 -6.68
CA LEU A 874 -30.72 11.97 -7.53
C LEU A 874 -29.65 12.73 -8.31
N LEU A 875 -28.44 12.19 -8.33
CA LEU A 875 -27.33 12.68 -9.14
C LEU A 875 -26.99 11.65 -10.22
N SER A 876 -26.67 12.17 -11.40
CA SER A 876 -26.12 11.43 -12.53
C SER A 876 -24.96 12.20 -13.12
N TYR A 877 -23.95 11.50 -13.63
CA TYR A 877 -22.75 12.09 -14.20
C TYR A 877 -22.46 11.49 -15.56
N ASP A 878 -22.00 12.34 -16.48
CA ASP A 878 -21.64 11.98 -17.85
C ASP A 878 -22.73 11.12 -18.52
N ASP A 879 -22.35 10.05 -19.23
CA ASP A 879 -23.28 9.08 -19.82
C ASP A 879 -23.54 7.87 -18.90
N SER A 880 -23.22 7.95 -17.60
CA SER A 880 -23.33 6.80 -16.69
C SER A 880 -24.78 6.38 -16.41
N VAL A 881 -25.00 5.06 -16.39
CA VAL A 881 -26.22 4.42 -15.88
C VAL A 881 -26.28 4.40 -14.35
N HIS A 882 -25.15 4.56 -13.65
CA HIS A 882 -25.09 4.64 -12.19
C HIS A 882 -25.83 5.88 -11.66
N ARG A 883 -26.42 5.79 -10.46
CA ARG A 883 -27.24 6.87 -9.88
C ARG A 883 -26.99 7.07 -8.39
N VAL A 884 -26.35 8.18 -8.07
CA VAL A 884 -25.98 8.55 -6.71
C VAL A 884 -27.13 9.30 -6.03
N ARG A 885 -27.62 8.79 -4.89
CA ARG A 885 -28.63 9.46 -4.05
C ARG A 885 -27.95 10.08 -2.85
N ASN A 886 -28.15 11.36 -2.62
CA ASN A 886 -27.60 12.02 -1.45
C ASN A 886 -28.22 11.50 -0.13
N ILE A 887 -27.53 11.72 1.00
CA ILE A 887 -28.03 11.35 2.34
C ILE A 887 -28.90 12.46 2.96
N GLN A 888 -29.50 12.20 4.13
CA GLN A 888 -30.45 13.11 4.78
C GLN A 888 -29.89 14.51 5.10
N THR A 889 -28.58 14.67 5.22
CA THR A 889 -27.90 15.97 5.40
C THR A 889 -27.70 16.73 4.09
N GLY A 890 -28.23 16.23 2.97
CA GLY A 890 -28.03 16.75 1.62
C GLY A 890 -26.71 16.30 0.97
N ALA A 891 -25.81 15.67 1.73
CA ALA A 891 -24.46 15.33 1.31
C ALA A 891 -24.40 14.17 0.30
N PHE A 892 -23.48 14.24 -0.67
CA PHE A 892 -23.23 13.19 -1.67
C PHE A 892 -21.73 12.99 -1.93
N TRP A 893 -21.41 11.84 -2.54
CA TRP A 893 -20.08 11.44 -2.98
C TRP A 893 -20.19 10.75 -4.34
N VAL A 894 -19.29 11.09 -5.27
CA VAL A 894 -19.14 10.43 -6.57
C VAL A 894 -17.65 10.17 -6.78
N LEU A 895 -17.25 8.93 -7.03
CA LEU A 895 -15.90 8.64 -7.50
C LEU A 895 -15.85 8.97 -8.99
N LEU A 896 -14.79 9.64 -9.45
CA LEU A 896 -14.56 9.99 -10.87
C LEU A 896 -13.04 9.96 -11.15
N PRO A 897 -12.62 9.66 -12.39
CA PRO A 897 -11.22 9.73 -12.80
C PRO A 897 -10.73 11.19 -12.97
N ALA A 898 -9.54 11.38 -13.56
CA ALA A 898 -9.06 12.69 -14.00
C ALA A 898 -9.65 13.03 -15.36
N GLY A 899 -10.48 14.07 -15.43
CA GLY A 899 -11.17 14.41 -16.67
C GLY A 899 -12.05 15.66 -16.59
N ASN A 900 -12.87 15.82 -17.62
CA ASN A 900 -13.93 16.82 -17.69
C ASN A 900 -15.25 16.09 -17.51
N HIS A 901 -15.94 16.35 -16.39
CA HIS A 901 -17.13 15.61 -15.98
C HIS A 901 -18.35 16.52 -15.87
N VAL A 902 -19.53 16.04 -16.26
CA VAL A 902 -20.79 16.77 -16.26
C VAL A 902 -21.73 16.14 -15.23
N ILE A 903 -21.87 16.76 -14.06
CA ILE A 903 -22.71 16.26 -12.97
C ILE A 903 -24.05 17.01 -12.96
N LYS A 904 -25.15 16.27 -13.04
CA LYS A 904 -26.52 16.77 -12.95
C LYS A 904 -27.17 16.33 -11.65
N ALA A 905 -27.89 17.24 -11.00
CA ALA A 905 -28.70 16.96 -9.81
C ALA A 905 -30.19 17.22 -10.09
N GLU A 906 -31.04 16.23 -9.76
CA GLU A 906 -32.48 16.21 -9.98
C GLU A 906 -33.22 15.91 -8.66
N ALA A 907 -34.37 16.54 -8.43
CA ALA A 907 -35.21 16.25 -7.27
C ALA A 907 -36.69 16.51 -7.57
N ASP A 908 -37.59 15.73 -6.98
CA ASP A 908 -39.03 15.80 -7.26
C ASP A 908 -39.62 17.17 -6.89
N GLY A 909 -40.22 17.85 -7.88
CA GLY A 909 -40.75 19.20 -7.72
C GLY A 909 -39.69 20.32 -7.73
N TYR A 910 -38.48 20.04 -8.22
CA TYR A 910 -37.41 21.02 -8.42
C TYR A 910 -36.88 21.00 -9.86
N ILE A 911 -36.41 22.16 -10.32
CA ILE A 911 -35.70 22.30 -11.60
C ILE A 911 -34.28 21.74 -11.42
N SER A 912 -33.87 20.83 -12.31
CA SER A 912 -32.54 20.22 -12.28
C SER A 912 -31.42 21.21 -12.60
N ASP A 913 -30.31 21.11 -11.86
CA ASP A 913 -29.10 21.92 -12.04
C ASP A 913 -27.96 21.02 -12.57
N THR A 914 -27.15 21.54 -13.49
CA THR A 914 -26.08 20.79 -14.17
C THR A 914 -24.77 21.58 -14.09
N LYS A 915 -23.69 20.93 -13.65
CA LYS A 915 -22.39 21.57 -13.44
C LYS A 915 -21.28 20.77 -14.11
N ILE A 916 -20.40 21.49 -14.80
CA ILE A 916 -19.19 20.93 -15.40
C ILE A 916 -18.06 21.08 -14.38
N LEU A 917 -17.34 19.99 -14.13
CA LEU A 917 -16.15 19.93 -13.30
C LEU A 917 -14.94 19.53 -14.17
N ILE A 918 -13.78 20.08 -13.85
CA ILE A 918 -12.50 19.71 -14.45
C ILE A 918 -11.61 19.24 -13.29
N THR A 919 -11.10 18.00 -13.35
CA THR A 919 -10.29 17.37 -12.28
C THR A 919 -8.83 17.17 -12.71
N PRO A 920 -7.97 18.22 -12.64
CA PRO A 920 -6.61 18.17 -13.20
C PRO A 920 -5.57 17.40 -12.35
N ASP A 921 -5.86 17.08 -11.09
CA ASP A 921 -4.99 16.26 -10.22
C ASP A 921 -5.81 15.56 -9.13
N ILE A 922 -5.75 14.22 -9.04
CA ILE A 922 -6.63 13.40 -8.19
C ILE A 922 -6.07 13.19 -6.77
N LYS A 923 -5.76 14.29 -6.06
CA LYS A 923 -5.17 14.24 -4.71
C LYS A 923 -6.13 14.56 -3.56
N ARG A 924 -7.31 15.12 -3.81
CA ARG A 924 -8.38 15.36 -2.82
C ARG A 924 -9.76 15.42 -3.49
N PHE A 925 -10.81 15.13 -2.73
CA PHE A 925 -12.18 15.43 -3.12
C PHE A 925 -12.41 16.91 -3.48
N SER A 926 -13.00 17.15 -4.65
CA SER A 926 -13.59 18.46 -4.98
C SER A 926 -14.93 18.65 -4.27
N ASN A 927 -15.30 19.87 -3.88
CA ASN A 927 -16.57 20.15 -3.18
C ASN A 927 -17.54 20.94 -4.08
N LEU A 928 -18.71 20.36 -4.35
CA LEU A 928 -19.68 20.85 -5.34
C LEU A 928 -21.07 21.03 -4.70
N VAL A 929 -21.51 22.27 -4.50
CA VAL A 929 -22.84 22.57 -3.96
C VAL A 929 -23.84 22.84 -5.08
N PHE A 930 -24.92 22.06 -5.14
CA PHE A 930 -26.09 22.30 -5.98
C PHE A 930 -27.16 23.06 -5.17
N LYS A 931 -27.80 24.05 -5.80
CA LYS A 931 -28.93 24.80 -5.21
C LYS A 931 -30.13 24.73 -6.14
N LEU A 932 -30.98 23.72 -5.92
CA LEU A 932 -32.12 23.47 -6.77
C LEU A 932 -33.25 24.46 -6.47
N LYS A 933 -33.84 25.02 -7.52
CA LYS A 933 -35.01 25.91 -7.44
C LYS A 933 -36.29 25.07 -7.52
N ARG A 934 -37.28 25.39 -6.70
CA ARG A 934 -38.58 24.69 -6.76
C ARG A 934 -39.22 24.93 -8.13
N ASP A 935 -39.73 23.88 -8.76
CA ASP A 935 -40.52 24.06 -9.97
C ASP A 935 -41.93 24.55 -9.59
N GLU A 936 -42.26 25.77 -10.01
CA GLU A 936 -43.59 26.36 -9.86
C GLU A 936 -44.48 26.09 -11.07
N ASN A 937 -44.08 25.25 -12.03
CA ASN A 937 -44.93 24.90 -13.16
C ASN A 937 -45.85 23.70 -12.85
N ILE A 938 -47.09 23.77 -13.30
CA ILE A 938 -48.08 22.70 -13.26
C ILE A 938 -48.52 22.45 -14.70
N PHE A 939 -48.26 21.24 -15.22
CA PHE A 939 -48.41 20.90 -16.65
C PHE A 939 -47.69 21.89 -17.60
N GLY A 940 -46.47 22.31 -17.24
CA GLY A 940 -45.65 23.21 -18.06
C GLY A 940 -46.12 24.67 -18.11
N MET A 941 -47.08 25.05 -17.26
CA MET A 941 -47.55 26.43 -17.11
C MET A 941 -47.31 26.91 -15.67
N PRO A 942 -46.92 28.19 -15.44
CA PRO A 942 -46.72 28.70 -14.08
C PRO A 942 -47.97 28.51 -13.20
N ARG A 943 -47.77 28.14 -11.94
CA ARG A 943 -48.84 27.81 -10.97
C ARG A 943 -49.91 28.89 -10.85
N LEU A 944 -49.56 30.17 -10.96
CA LEU A 944 -50.52 31.28 -11.01
C LEU A 944 -51.48 31.14 -12.20
N VAL A 945 -50.96 30.84 -13.39
CA VAL A 945 -51.73 30.62 -14.62
C VAL A 945 -52.59 29.36 -14.49
N PHE A 946 -52.04 28.27 -13.93
CA PHE A 946 -52.82 27.05 -13.68
C PHE A 946 -53.99 27.31 -12.72
N VAL A 947 -53.78 28.03 -11.61
CA VAL A 947 -54.84 28.38 -10.65
C VAL A 947 -55.89 29.30 -11.27
N ILE A 948 -55.49 30.28 -12.09
CA ILE A 948 -56.42 31.14 -12.84
C ILE A 948 -57.24 30.31 -13.83
N MET A 949 -56.59 29.46 -14.63
CA MET A 949 -57.27 28.63 -15.64
C MET A 949 -58.18 27.58 -15.01
N SER A 950 -57.75 26.88 -13.96
CA SER A 950 -58.61 25.95 -13.23
C SER A 950 -59.77 26.67 -12.56
N GLY A 951 -59.54 27.87 -12.00
CA GLY A 951 -60.59 28.71 -11.44
C GLY A 951 -61.63 29.14 -12.49
N VAL A 952 -61.18 29.59 -13.66
CA VAL A 952 -62.07 29.94 -14.79
C VAL A 952 -62.85 28.73 -15.30
N VAL A 953 -62.22 27.55 -15.40
CA VAL A 953 -62.90 26.31 -15.78
C VAL A 953 -63.91 25.87 -14.72
N SER A 954 -63.58 25.90 -13.44
CA SER A 954 -64.50 25.59 -12.34
C SER A 954 -65.69 26.55 -12.30
N VAL A 955 -65.46 27.86 -12.43
CA VAL A 955 -66.52 28.87 -12.53
C VAL A 955 -67.35 28.66 -13.81
N GLY A 956 -66.74 28.31 -14.93
CA GLY A 956 -67.44 27.96 -16.17
C GLY A 956 -68.34 26.73 -16.02
N ILE A 957 -67.87 25.67 -15.35
CA ILE A 957 -68.65 24.47 -15.02
C ILE A 957 -69.79 24.80 -14.06
N ILE A 958 -69.55 25.63 -13.04
CA ILE A 958 -70.59 26.09 -12.10
C ILE A 958 -71.64 26.95 -12.82
N LEU A 959 -71.24 27.87 -13.70
CA LEU A 959 -72.17 28.68 -14.50
C LEU A 959 -72.95 27.85 -15.52
N LEU A 960 -72.33 26.85 -16.16
CA LEU A 960 -73.03 25.87 -17.00
C LEU A 960 -74.03 25.05 -16.18
N GLY A 961 -73.63 24.56 -15.01
CA GLY A 961 -74.50 23.83 -14.07
C GLY A 961 -75.70 24.67 -13.61
N ILE A 962 -75.48 25.94 -13.26
CA ILE A 962 -76.53 26.90 -12.90
C ILE A 962 -77.44 27.21 -14.10
N CYS A 963 -76.89 27.43 -15.30
CA CYS A 963 -77.69 27.63 -16.52
C CYS A 963 -78.53 26.40 -16.89
N CYS A 964 -77.99 25.19 -16.76
CA CYS A 964 -78.73 23.95 -16.90
C CYS A 964 -79.83 23.83 -15.82
N PHE A 965 -79.50 24.07 -14.55
CA PHE A 965 -80.47 24.02 -13.45
C PHE A 965 -81.60 25.05 -13.60
N MET A 966 -81.31 26.27 -14.03
CA MET A 966 -82.33 27.30 -14.31
C MET A 966 -83.16 26.97 -15.55
N ARG A 967 -82.58 26.38 -16.61
CA ARG A 967 -83.37 25.82 -17.73
C ARG A 967 -84.29 24.69 -17.27
N CYS A 968 -83.81 23.79 -16.42
CA CYS A 968 -84.61 22.68 -15.87
C CYS A 968 -85.69 23.11 -14.86
N LYS A 969 -85.55 24.27 -14.21
CA LYS A 969 -86.58 24.86 -13.33
C LYS A 969 -87.51 25.88 -14.01
N GLY A 970 -87.33 26.14 -15.30
CA GLY A 970 -88.10 27.14 -16.05
C GLY A 970 -89.48 26.67 -16.56
N ILE A 971 -89.96 25.48 -16.20
CA ILE A 971 -91.20 24.88 -16.74
C ILE A 971 -92.11 24.33 -15.63
N SER A 972 -93.36 24.82 -15.63
CA SER A 972 -94.55 24.40 -14.86
C SER A 972 -94.54 24.52 -13.32
N PRO A 973 -95.42 25.37 -12.75
CA PRO A 973 -95.87 25.28 -11.35
C PRO A 973 -97.13 24.39 -11.20
N GLU A 974 -97.51 24.10 -9.95
CA GLU A 974 -98.88 23.83 -9.44
C GLU A 974 -99.66 22.59 -10.01
N GLU A 975 -100.64 21.96 -9.35
CA GLU A 975 -101.30 22.19 -8.04
C GLU A 975 -101.82 20.87 -7.38
N LYS A 976 -102.32 20.97 -6.14
CA LYS A 976 -103.16 20.08 -5.29
C LYS A 976 -103.88 18.88 -5.99
N ASN A 977 -104.14 17.70 -5.39
CA ASN A 977 -104.90 17.50 -4.13
C ASN A 977 -105.05 16.03 -3.61
N SER A 978 -105.26 15.87 -2.29
CA SER A 978 -106.07 14.85 -1.54
C SER A 978 -105.94 13.29 -1.67
N ARG A 979 -105.62 12.66 -0.51
CA ARG A 979 -106.20 11.43 0.14
C ARG A 979 -106.23 10.04 -0.56
N ARG A 980 -105.30 9.16 -0.15
CA ARG A 980 -105.39 7.71 0.23
C ARG A 980 -103.94 7.23 0.49
N ALA A 981 -103.59 6.11 1.12
CA ALA A 981 -104.10 5.21 2.17
C ALA A 981 -103.16 3.99 2.12
N TYR A 982 -102.54 3.60 3.26
CA TYR A 982 -101.43 2.61 3.35
C TYR A 982 -100.10 3.07 2.68
N ALA A 983 -98.90 2.73 3.16
CA ALA A 983 -98.52 1.86 4.30
C ALA A 983 -97.31 2.41 5.08
N PHE A 984 -97.15 1.90 6.32
CA PHE A 984 -96.01 2.02 7.25
C PHE A 984 -95.63 3.39 7.84
N SER A 985 -95.43 3.37 9.17
CA SER A 985 -94.85 4.43 10.00
C SER A 985 -94.29 3.80 11.28
N LEU A 986 -93.26 4.40 11.87
CA LEU A 986 -92.59 4.04 13.14
C LEU A 986 -91.79 2.71 13.15
N LEU A 987 -90.52 2.83 13.51
CA LEU A 987 -89.87 2.05 14.57
C LEU A 987 -88.68 2.86 15.14
N LYS A 988 -88.27 2.57 16.38
CA LYS A 988 -87.29 3.38 17.14
C LYS A 988 -86.75 2.63 18.39
N ASP A 989 -85.60 3.08 18.90
CA ASP A 989 -84.98 2.82 20.22
C ASP A 989 -84.23 1.46 20.44
N GLY A 990 -83.00 1.48 21.02
CA GLY A 990 -82.27 0.24 21.44
C GLY A 990 -80.71 0.22 21.60
N ASN A 991 -80.17 0.83 22.67
CA ASN A 991 -78.96 0.52 23.51
C ASN A 991 -77.66 -0.24 23.02
N SER A 992 -76.50 0.40 23.26
CA SER A 992 -75.14 -0.06 23.77
C SER A 992 -74.62 -1.53 23.76
N PHE A 993 -73.32 -1.74 23.41
CA PHE A 993 -72.22 -2.22 24.31
C PHE A 993 -70.80 -2.10 23.68
N PHE A 994 -69.78 -2.83 24.20
CA PHE A 994 -68.32 -2.71 23.94
C PHE A 994 -67.73 -3.56 22.77
N ASP A 995 -66.50 -3.19 22.41
CA ASP A 995 -65.39 -3.89 21.70
C ASP A 995 -65.47 -4.27 20.19
N ASP A 996 -64.34 -3.96 19.52
CA ASP A 996 -63.71 -4.39 18.26
C ASP A 996 -64.42 -4.39 16.87
N ASP A 997 -63.59 -3.98 15.89
CA ASP A 997 -63.59 -4.20 14.43
C ASP A 997 -64.67 -3.63 13.46
N GLU A 998 -64.15 -2.85 12.49
CA GLU A 998 -64.66 -2.49 11.14
C GLU A 998 -66.00 -1.70 10.91
N LYS A 999 -65.85 -0.60 10.14
CA LYS A 999 -66.79 0.02 9.16
C LYS A 999 -67.96 0.95 9.59
N GLU A 1000 -67.91 2.17 9.02
CA GLU A 1000 -68.99 3.06 8.54
C GLU A 1000 -70.09 3.69 9.47
N VAL A 1001 -70.01 5.03 9.64
CA VAL A 1001 -71.10 6.06 9.49
C VAL A 1001 -72.29 6.16 10.51
N GLU A 1002 -72.81 7.33 10.94
CA GLU A 1002 -72.30 8.72 11.23
C GLU A 1002 -73.43 9.55 11.94
N VAL A 1003 -73.12 10.80 12.33
CA VAL A 1003 -73.95 12.01 12.61
C VAL A 1003 -74.79 12.23 13.91
N PHE A 1004 -74.65 13.48 14.39
CA PHE A 1004 -75.62 14.41 15.03
C PHE A 1004 -75.64 14.60 16.57
N LYS A 1005 -75.10 15.76 17.00
CA LYS A 1005 -75.94 16.97 17.28
C LYS A 1005 -75.13 18.27 17.47
N ARG A 1006 -75.57 19.34 16.78
CA ARG A 1006 -75.54 20.73 17.31
C ARG A 1006 -76.90 21.00 17.99
N PRO A 1007 -76.96 21.88 19.01
CA PRO A 1007 -77.42 23.27 18.78
C PRO A 1007 -76.34 24.30 19.21
N LEU A 1008 -76.20 25.46 18.56
CA LEU A 1008 -76.94 26.73 18.78
C LEU A 1008 -76.74 27.33 20.20
N ASN A 1009 -76.53 28.65 20.38
CA ASN A 1009 -76.80 29.76 19.45
C ASN A 1009 -75.98 31.04 19.77
N ARG A 1010 -75.86 31.94 18.77
CA ARG A 1010 -75.38 33.36 18.83
C ARG A 1010 -73.90 33.54 19.26
N SER A 1011 -72.99 34.05 18.41
CA SER A 1011 -72.87 35.41 17.82
C SER A 1011 -72.63 36.49 18.91
N ILE A 1012 -71.57 37.30 18.86
CA ILE A 1012 -71.18 38.22 17.77
C ILE A 1012 -69.67 38.60 17.82
N VAL A 1013 -69.03 38.74 16.64
CA VAL A 1013 -67.78 39.50 16.30
C VAL A 1013 -66.39 39.09 16.88
N VAL A 1014 -65.55 38.60 15.96
CA VAL A 1014 -64.11 38.90 15.68
C VAL A 1014 -63.10 39.04 16.83
N GLY A 1015 -62.07 38.17 16.82
CA GLY A 1015 -60.76 38.43 17.43
C GLY A 1015 -59.78 37.25 17.32
N GLU A 1016 -58.65 37.43 16.63
CA GLU A 1016 -57.41 36.61 16.58
C GLU A 1016 -56.37 37.44 15.77
N GLU A 1017 -55.05 37.37 15.95
CA GLU A 1017 -54.17 36.37 16.58
C GLU A 1017 -53.11 36.95 17.58
N LEU A 1018 -52.35 36.03 18.19
CA LEU A 1018 -51.04 36.14 18.86
C LEU A 1018 -50.90 36.79 20.27
N ASN A 1019 -50.75 35.90 21.25
CA ASN A 1019 -50.08 36.06 22.56
C ASN A 1019 -48.74 35.25 22.55
N ASN A 1020 -47.82 35.23 23.53
CA ASN A 1020 -47.29 36.15 24.57
C ASN A 1020 -46.21 35.38 25.42
N THR A 1021 -45.79 35.89 26.59
CA THR A 1021 -44.88 35.31 27.64
C THR A 1021 -43.38 35.22 27.26
N ARG A 1022 -42.36 35.78 27.95
CA ARG A 1022 -42.16 36.42 29.30
C ARG A 1022 -42.23 35.46 30.52
N PRO A 1023 -41.70 35.80 31.73
CA PRO A 1023 -41.04 37.03 32.23
C PRO A 1023 -39.55 36.77 32.68
N TYR A 1024 -38.88 37.15 33.82
CA TYR A 1024 -39.21 37.84 35.11
C TYR A 1024 -37.93 38.23 35.95
N PHE A 1025 -37.74 39.52 36.32
CA PHE A 1025 -37.10 40.10 37.56
C PHE A 1025 -35.59 39.81 37.89
N ASP A 1026 -34.82 40.51 38.77
CA ASP A 1026 -34.81 41.91 39.33
C ASP A 1026 -33.44 42.26 40.02
N GLU A 1027 -33.15 43.57 40.13
CA GLU A 1027 -32.40 44.39 41.16
C GLU A 1027 -30.94 44.10 41.69
N ASP A 1028 -30.16 45.21 41.80
CA ASP A 1028 -29.05 45.63 42.71
C ASP A 1028 -27.71 44.82 42.85
N ASP A 1029 -26.52 45.37 43.19
CA ASP A 1029 -26.09 46.72 43.66
C ASP A 1029 -24.58 47.06 43.35
N GLU A 1030 -24.14 48.30 43.62
CA GLU A 1030 -22.77 48.88 43.80
C GLU A 1030 -21.61 48.69 42.77
N SER A 1031 -21.21 49.80 42.09
CA SER A 1031 -19.84 50.43 42.11
C SER A 1031 -19.44 51.24 40.83
N GLU A 1032 -18.48 52.19 40.98
CA GLU A 1032 -18.04 53.24 40.02
C GLU A 1032 -16.95 52.74 39.03
N GLY A 1033 -16.63 53.36 37.87
CA GLY A 1033 -17.17 54.52 37.14
C GLY A 1033 -16.19 55.03 36.02
N GLU A 1034 -16.70 55.64 34.93
CA GLU A 1034 -15.98 56.34 33.83
C GLU A 1034 -14.91 55.55 33.00
N GLY A 1035 -14.44 55.94 31.81
CA GLY A 1035 -14.85 56.99 30.85
C GLY A 1035 -13.87 57.20 29.66
N SER A 1036 -14.40 57.36 28.44
CA SER A 1036 -13.82 57.98 27.21
C SER A 1036 -12.45 57.56 26.58
N ASP A 1037 -12.51 57.30 25.27
CA ASP A 1037 -11.70 57.86 24.15
C ASP A 1037 -10.16 57.67 23.93
N LEU A 1038 -9.86 57.61 22.62
CA LEU A 1038 -8.66 58.07 21.87
C LEU A 1038 -7.32 57.30 21.84
N GLU A 1039 -6.96 56.94 20.59
CA GLU A 1039 -5.67 57.09 19.89
C GLU A 1039 -4.27 56.86 20.56
N PHE A 1040 -3.51 55.98 19.87
CA PHE A 1040 -2.08 56.11 19.51
C PHE A 1040 -0.94 55.76 20.50
N VAL A 1041 0.21 55.48 19.87
CA VAL A 1041 1.60 55.74 20.29
C VAL A 1041 2.42 54.64 21.04
N ARG A 1042 3.20 53.91 20.22
CA ARG A 1042 4.61 53.51 20.43
C ARG A 1042 4.92 52.39 21.46
N PRO A 1043 6.18 51.88 21.49
CA PRO A 1043 7.31 52.57 22.12
C PRO A 1043 8.42 53.04 21.17
N ASP A 1044 9.14 54.07 21.62
CA ASP A 1044 10.37 54.64 21.04
C ASP A 1044 11.42 54.75 22.17
N THR A 1045 12.68 55.07 21.83
CA THR A 1045 13.82 55.36 22.74
C THR A 1045 14.42 54.17 23.52
N GLU A 1046 15.75 54.01 23.66
CA GLU A 1046 16.90 54.55 22.90
C GLU A 1046 18.22 53.80 23.25
N TRP A 1047 19.26 53.97 22.41
CA TRP A 1047 20.72 53.89 22.69
C TRP A 1047 21.44 52.65 23.32
N LEU A 1048 22.52 52.27 22.62
CA LEU A 1048 23.88 51.89 23.10
C LEU A 1048 24.30 50.43 23.43
N GLU A 1049 25.40 50.06 22.75
CA GLU A 1049 26.60 49.30 23.19
C GLU A 1049 26.75 47.75 23.10
N LYS A 1050 27.91 47.40 22.49
CA LYS A 1050 28.88 46.31 22.82
C LYS A 1050 28.52 44.83 22.58
N VAL A 1051 28.99 44.36 21.42
CA VAL A 1051 30.14 43.42 21.28
C VAL A 1051 30.56 42.64 22.54
N PRO A 1052 30.67 41.30 22.41
CA PRO A 1052 31.80 40.55 22.95
C PRO A 1052 32.66 39.92 21.84
N ILE A 1053 33.97 40.19 21.86
CA ILE A 1053 34.99 39.40 21.15
C ILE A 1053 35.69 38.53 22.19
N ILE A 1054 35.59 37.21 22.05
CA ILE A 1054 36.44 36.16 22.64
C ILE A 1054 36.46 35.08 21.54
N GLN A 1055 37.55 34.72 20.85
CA GLN A 1055 38.97 34.67 21.19
C GLN A 1055 39.32 33.69 22.32
N ASN A 1056 39.12 32.41 22.04
CA ASN A 1056 40.23 31.45 21.86
C ASN A 1056 39.87 30.43 20.77
#